data_AF-H6BW89-F1
#
_entry.id   AF-H6BW89-F1
#
_cell.length_a   1.000
_cell.length_b   1.000
_cell.length_c   1.000
_cell.angle_alpha   90.00
_cell.angle_beta   90.00
_cell.angle_gamma   90.00
#
_symmetry.space_group_name_H-M   'P 1'
#
loop_
_entity.id
_entity.type
_entity.pdbx_description
1 polymer ?
#
loop_
_entity_poly.entity_id
_entity_poly.type
_entity_poly.pdbx_seq_one_letter_code
_entity_poly.pdbx_strand_id
1 'polypeptide(L)'
;MVLLKSTRSPIGAFGPRLSVQFRKQYFYTANGFRPRPIAPSVSAGRRTVTSEAGDNETGHIDTKQNEGILFFDNVFPLKLQWLNRIPFFNAERALTNSLSKVNHPDLALADPSSIIKRALPDKLPLTVTQVLPRLREGGAFVKFSHDEGISTEELERTLKSYLEEKPIKPWFNPFRRVRAFLVQGKPWIEDLYRVPSPRVKVEFLPTSPENAAAELTQETLYSLFRRYGKISEIAPQPSDSKVSPRYAYIDFARLRFATVAKNCMHGYVVPAEEGGGKTGTLLKLSYESKTKAHWLRDWITGHPRIVIPIVVALLTGLSVAVFDPIRTFFIKMHITHGLKLEDYPIVRYIKSQLSRGYDIIRLRKQKGEDENLKIIWEDRQGAINQIQTWLMETADTFIVIQGPRGAGKKELVLDQALKDRPNKLVIDCKKIQEARGDSATIAAAAAEVGYKPVFSWMNSMSSMIDLAAMGTIGTKTGFSETLETQLNKIWGNTTTALKQIALSHRKKDEKDAQMSEDEWLEAHPEYRPVVVIDNFLHKNNEGASSVVYDKMGEWAAALTTQNIAHVIFLTTDVSFSKSLSKALPDRVFRQITLSDCTPEVAKKLVIQHLSTETDEESDAPEDEKLAARKRRSDLDELDSVIDVLGGRLQDLEFLSRRIKTGESPGRAVRQIIEQSASEILKMYLLDVDTASRKWTPQQAWLLIKQLAANETLRYNELLLNDLFKDGEPVLQALEQAELIAITSKNGRPYSIKPGRPVYQAAFEYLTDDEVLKARLDMAILSQLIGMENKNVEKFETELRTLAELPGAPSELKPRIKWLLDKAMSSHMKIEKYEAQSGELKKVLTDKF
;
A
#
# COMPACT_ATOMS: atom_id res chain seq x y z
N MET A 1 8.30 -68.33 -15.51
CA MET A 1 7.01 -68.92 -15.94
C MET A 1 6.36 -67.91 -16.88
N VAL A 2 6.88 -67.72 -18.09
CA VAL A 2 6.53 -68.42 -19.34
C VAL A 2 5.02 -68.41 -19.61
N LEU A 3 4.58 -67.55 -20.53
CA LEU A 3 3.87 -67.97 -21.75
C LEU A 3 3.85 -66.85 -22.81
N LEU A 4 4.49 -67.17 -23.95
CA LEU A 4 4.39 -66.58 -25.29
C LEU A 4 2.96 -66.84 -25.85
N LYS A 5 2.44 -66.33 -26.98
CA LYS A 5 2.88 -65.62 -28.22
C LYS A 5 1.55 -65.32 -28.96
N SER A 6 1.45 -64.23 -29.73
CA SER A 6 0.92 -64.28 -31.11
C SER A 6 1.03 -62.93 -31.79
N THR A 7 1.62 -62.96 -32.98
CA THR A 7 1.98 -61.89 -33.89
C THR A 7 0.90 -61.67 -34.96
N ARG A 8 0.65 -60.41 -35.36
CA ARG A 8 0.36 -60.01 -36.76
C ARG A 8 0.41 -58.47 -36.90
N SER A 9 1.20 -57.99 -37.85
CA SER A 9 1.26 -56.63 -38.43
C SER A 9 1.20 -56.80 -39.97
N PRO A 10 1.15 -55.75 -40.85
CA PRO A 10 1.29 -54.30 -40.62
C PRO A 10 0.31 -53.42 -41.48
N ILE A 11 0.69 -52.14 -41.70
CA ILE A 11 0.07 -51.02 -42.45
C ILE A 11 -0.66 -50.05 -41.49
N GLY A 12 -0.30 -48.77 -41.31
CA GLY A 12 0.64 -47.86 -41.97
C GLY A 12 0.66 -46.52 -41.20
N ALA A 13 1.69 -45.73 -41.46
CA ALA A 13 2.20 -44.58 -40.70
C ALA A 13 1.21 -43.45 -40.35
N PHE A 14 1.43 -42.78 -39.21
CA PHE A 14 1.70 -41.32 -39.06
C PHE A 14 2.00 -41.00 -37.59
N GLY A 15 3.22 -40.55 -37.28
CA GLY A 15 3.65 -40.17 -35.93
C GLY A 15 3.41 -38.69 -35.59
N PRO A 16 3.15 -38.32 -34.33
CA PRO A 16 3.18 -36.93 -33.90
C PRO A 16 4.58 -36.53 -33.41
N ARG A 17 5.04 -35.36 -33.87
CA ARG A 17 6.33 -34.76 -33.50
C ARG A 17 6.32 -34.20 -32.08
N LEU A 18 7.44 -34.44 -31.41
CA LEU A 18 7.88 -33.95 -30.11
C LEU A 18 7.65 -32.44 -29.91
N SER A 19 7.00 -32.07 -28.80
CA SER A 19 6.99 -30.72 -28.24
C SER A 19 8.09 -30.61 -27.17
N VAL A 20 9.19 -29.92 -27.49
CA VAL A 20 10.22 -29.54 -26.52
C VAL A 20 9.79 -28.23 -25.84
N GLN A 21 9.60 -28.27 -24.53
CA GLN A 21 9.36 -27.11 -23.68
C GLN A 21 10.66 -26.31 -23.48
N PHE A 22 10.70 -25.05 -23.91
CA PHE A 22 11.77 -24.12 -23.53
C PHE A 22 11.35 -23.28 -22.31
N ARG A 23 12.13 -23.48 -21.24
CA ARG A 23 12.14 -22.75 -19.97
C ARG A 23 12.55 -21.28 -20.21
N LYS A 24 11.74 -20.31 -19.78
CA LYS A 24 12.11 -18.88 -19.81
C LYS A 24 13.04 -18.56 -18.63
N GLN A 25 14.29 -18.21 -18.91
CA GLN A 25 15.18 -17.49 -17.99
C GLN A 25 15.08 -15.99 -18.27
N TYR A 26 14.95 -15.19 -17.21
CA TYR A 26 14.98 -13.73 -17.26
C TYR A 26 16.41 -13.26 -17.04
N PHE A 27 17.01 -12.63 -18.05
CA PHE A 27 18.23 -11.82 -17.88
C PHE A 27 17.83 -10.34 -17.88
N TYR A 28 18.17 -9.65 -16.79
CA TYR A 28 18.14 -8.20 -16.69
C TYR A 28 19.33 -7.61 -17.45
N THR A 29 19.08 -6.70 -18.39
CA THR A 29 20.09 -5.78 -18.92
C THR A 29 19.64 -4.34 -18.66
N ALA A 30 20.49 -3.62 -17.94
CA ALA A 30 20.40 -2.18 -17.75
C ALA A 30 20.87 -1.49 -19.04
N ASN A 31 19.94 -0.96 -19.82
CA ASN A 31 20.04 0.30 -20.57
C ASN A 31 18.80 0.45 -21.46
N GLY A 32 18.09 1.56 -21.26
CA GLY A 32 16.83 1.86 -21.93
C GLY A 32 16.99 2.11 -23.41
N PHE A 33 16.83 1.06 -24.23
CA PHE A 33 16.39 1.17 -25.61
C PHE A 33 15.30 0.12 -25.85
N ARG A 34 14.06 0.57 -26.05
CA ARG A 34 12.98 -0.32 -26.49
C ARG A 34 13.28 -0.76 -27.94
N PRO A 35 13.30 -2.07 -28.26
CA PRO A 35 13.36 -2.49 -29.65
C PRO A 35 12.06 -2.09 -30.35
N ARG A 36 12.18 -1.52 -31.55
CA ARG A 36 11.05 -1.33 -32.48
C ARG A 36 10.43 -2.70 -32.76
N PRO A 37 9.09 -2.83 -32.89
CA PRO A 37 8.49 -4.09 -33.26
C PRO A 37 9.01 -4.49 -34.65
N ILE A 38 9.70 -5.62 -34.69
CA ILE A 38 10.09 -6.33 -35.90
C ILE A 38 8.78 -6.66 -36.64
N ALA A 39 8.74 -6.34 -37.93
CA ALA A 39 7.62 -6.65 -38.81
C ALA A 39 7.21 -8.12 -38.66
N PRO A 40 5.90 -8.46 -38.68
CA PRO A 40 5.49 -9.86 -38.60
C PRO A 40 6.07 -10.64 -39.78
N SER A 41 6.65 -11.80 -39.50
CA SER A 41 7.06 -12.76 -40.53
C SER A 41 5.84 -13.14 -41.36
N VAL A 42 5.90 -12.83 -42.64
CA VAL A 42 4.86 -13.19 -43.60
C VAL A 42 4.85 -14.71 -43.73
N SER A 43 3.77 -15.34 -43.26
CA SER A 43 3.49 -16.74 -43.58
C SER A 43 3.37 -16.90 -45.09
N ALA A 44 4.02 -17.92 -45.65
CA ALA A 44 3.96 -18.27 -47.07
C ALA A 44 2.51 -18.60 -47.50
N GLY A 45 1.73 -17.56 -47.81
CA GLY A 45 0.43 -17.65 -48.47
C GLY A 45 0.61 -17.39 -49.96
N ARG A 46 -0.01 -18.23 -50.80
CA ARG A 46 -0.05 -18.10 -52.27
C ARG A 46 -0.24 -16.64 -52.70
N ARG A 47 0.71 -16.12 -53.51
CA ARG A 47 0.55 -14.90 -54.32
C ARG A 47 -0.63 -15.13 -55.27
N THR A 48 -1.81 -14.70 -54.87
CA THR A 48 -2.96 -14.47 -55.76
C THR A 48 -3.60 -13.17 -55.33
N VAL A 49 -2.92 -12.06 -55.58
CA VAL A 49 -3.50 -10.73 -55.63
C VAL A 49 -3.02 -10.14 -56.93
N THR A 50 -3.89 -10.18 -57.95
CA THR A 50 -3.70 -9.51 -59.22
C THR A 50 -3.70 -8.01 -58.95
N SER A 51 -2.61 -7.32 -59.30
CA SER A 51 -2.51 -5.85 -59.24
C SER A 51 -3.67 -5.20 -60.00
N GLU A 52 -4.10 -3.99 -59.61
CA GLU A 52 -5.08 -3.19 -60.38
C GLU A 52 -4.59 -2.92 -61.83
N ALA A 53 -3.29 -3.10 -62.11
CA ALA A 53 -2.68 -2.99 -63.44
C ALA A 53 -2.68 -4.31 -64.25
N GLY A 54 -3.12 -5.44 -63.70
CA GLY A 54 -2.99 -6.75 -64.34
C GLY A 54 -1.57 -7.33 -64.27
N ASP A 55 -1.42 -8.64 -64.42
CA ASP A 55 -0.20 -9.38 -64.04
C ASP A 55 1.00 -9.17 -64.98
N ASN A 56 0.84 -8.45 -66.10
CA ASN A 56 1.88 -8.26 -67.13
C ASN A 56 2.10 -6.79 -67.58
N GLU A 57 1.45 -5.80 -66.96
CA GLU A 57 1.63 -4.38 -67.32
C GLU A 57 2.65 -3.69 -66.39
N THR A 58 3.49 -2.82 -66.94
CA THR A 58 4.57 -2.09 -66.22
C THR A 58 4.05 -1.03 -65.24
N GLY A 59 2.73 -0.98 -65.00
CA GLY A 59 2.05 0.00 -64.16
C GLY A 59 1.92 1.38 -64.78
N HIS A 60 2.45 1.63 -65.98
CA HIS A 60 2.24 2.85 -66.75
C HIS A 60 1.25 2.60 -67.90
N ILE A 61 0.44 3.61 -68.22
CA ILE A 61 -0.50 3.56 -69.34
C ILE A 61 0.18 4.22 -70.55
N ASP A 62 0.61 3.41 -71.52
CA ASP A 62 1.24 3.92 -72.75
C ASP A 62 0.19 4.51 -73.72
N THR A 63 0.47 5.68 -74.29
CA THR A 63 -0.39 6.38 -75.26
C THR A 63 0.30 6.49 -76.63
N LYS A 64 -0.41 6.11 -77.71
CA LYS A 64 0.01 6.36 -79.09
C LYS A 64 -0.36 7.79 -79.52
N GLN A 65 0.14 8.26 -80.68
CA GLN A 65 -0.05 9.64 -81.16
C GLN A 65 -1.52 10.10 -81.28
N ASN A 66 -2.46 9.18 -81.55
CA ASN A 66 -3.91 9.45 -81.68
C ASN A 66 -4.72 8.89 -80.49
N GLU A 67 -4.09 8.69 -79.33
CA GLU A 67 -4.72 8.17 -78.11
C GLU A 67 -4.54 9.16 -76.95
N GLY A 68 -5.58 9.32 -76.13
CA GLY A 68 -5.57 10.13 -74.92
C GLY A 68 -6.08 9.36 -73.70
N ILE A 69 -5.87 9.93 -72.51
CA ILE A 69 -6.34 9.36 -71.25
C ILE A 69 -7.19 10.39 -70.50
N LEU A 70 -8.41 10.00 -70.12
CA LEU A 70 -9.28 10.74 -69.23
C LEU A 70 -9.34 10.06 -67.85
N PHE A 71 -9.29 10.86 -66.80
CA PHE A 71 -9.53 10.40 -65.43
C PHE A 71 -10.92 10.85 -64.96
N PHE A 72 -11.78 9.89 -64.63
CA PHE A 72 -13.10 10.14 -64.07
C PHE A 72 -13.03 10.09 -62.53
N ASP A 73 -13.29 11.22 -61.86
CA ASP A 73 -13.44 11.31 -60.41
C ASP A 73 -14.86 10.93 -59.98
N ASN A 74 -14.98 10.46 -58.73
CA ASN A 74 -16.22 10.11 -58.07
C ASN A 74 -16.92 8.88 -58.67
N VAL A 75 -16.15 7.93 -59.19
CA VAL A 75 -16.65 6.62 -59.63
C VAL A 75 -16.75 5.63 -58.45
N PHE A 76 -15.84 5.73 -57.47
CA PHE A 76 -15.78 4.85 -56.29
C PHE A 76 -15.79 5.62 -54.94
N PRO A 77 -16.24 4.98 -53.84
CA PRO A 77 -16.28 5.60 -52.51
C PRO A 77 -14.91 5.64 -51.80
N LEU A 78 -14.33 6.84 -51.65
CA LEU A 78 -13.04 7.04 -50.96
C LEU A 78 -13.07 6.89 -49.44
N LYS A 79 -14.23 7.13 -48.79
CA LYS A 79 -14.33 7.20 -47.32
C LYS A 79 -14.30 5.83 -46.62
N LEU A 80 -14.41 4.73 -47.35
CA LEU A 80 -14.43 3.37 -46.80
C LEU A 80 -13.04 2.74 -46.67
N GLN A 81 -11.98 3.47 -47.02
CA GLN A 81 -10.60 2.96 -47.01
C GLN A 81 -10.02 2.69 -45.63
N TRP A 82 -10.64 3.19 -44.55
CA TRP A 82 -10.24 2.81 -43.19
C TRP A 82 -10.50 1.32 -42.91
N LEU A 83 -11.43 0.67 -43.64
CA LEU A 83 -11.68 -0.78 -43.54
C LEU A 83 -10.46 -1.60 -43.99
N ASN A 84 -9.62 -1.06 -44.89
CA ASN A 84 -8.34 -1.68 -45.28
C ASN A 84 -7.28 -1.64 -44.16
N ARG A 85 -7.52 -0.94 -43.04
CA ARG A 85 -6.64 -0.95 -41.86
C ARG A 85 -6.88 -2.14 -40.93
N ILE A 86 -7.98 -2.89 -41.13
CA ILE A 86 -8.30 -4.09 -40.36
C ILE A 86 -7.54 -5.26 -40.99
N PRO A 87 -6.62 -5.93 -40.28
CA PRO A 87 -5.93 -7.11 -40.79
C PRO A 87 -6.94 -8.16 -41.24
N PHE A 88 -6.67 -8.85 -42.35
CA PHE A 88 -7.50 -9.93 -42.94
C PHE A 88 -8.81 -9.48 -43.66
N PHE A 89 -9.14 -8.19 -43.70
CA PHE A 89 -10.29 -7.70 -44.45
C PHE A 89 -9.87 -7.09 -45.80
N ASN A 90 -10.03 -7.85 -46.89
CA ASN A 90 -9.80 -7.36 -48.26
C ASN A 90 -10.99 -6.53 -48.74
N ALA A 91 -11.09 -5.27 -48.30
CA ALA A 91 -12.24 -4.43 -48.64
C ALA A 91 -12.35 -4.16 -50.17
N GLU A 92 -11.24 -4.26 -50.92
CA GLU A 92 -11.25 -4.16 -52.39
C GLU A 92 -12.07 -5.27 -53.05
N ARG A 93 -11.89 -6.53 -52.64
CA ARG A 93 -12.70 -7.67 -53.12
C ARG A 93 -14.15 -7.59 -52.63
N ALA A 94 -14.36 -7.14 -51.40
CA ALA A 94 -15.70 -7.00 -50.84
C ALA A 94 -16.49 -5.88 -51.55
N LEU A 95 -15.83 -4.78 -51.93
CA LEU A 95 -16.42 -3.67 -52.67
C LEU A 95 -16.70 -4.06 -54.12
N THR A 96 -15.76 -4.68 -54.84
CA THR A 96 -16.00 -5.14 -56.21
C THR A 96 -17.13 -6.17 -56.28
N ASN A 97 -17.19 -7.12 -55.32
CA ASN A 97 -18.25 -8.13 -55.25
C ASN A 97 -19.61 -7.59 -54.78
N SER A 98 -19.64 -6.52 -53.99
CA SER A 98 -20.91 -5.89 -53.56
C SER A 98 -21.45 -4.94 -54.63
N LEU A 99 -20.57 -4.33 -55.42
CA LEU A 99 -20.96 -3.42 -56.51
C LEU A 99 -21.50 -4.18 -57.73
N SER A 100 -20.98 -5.38 -58.05
CA SER A 100 -21.49 -6.21 -59.15
C SER A 100 -22.84 -6.89 -58.88
N LYS A 101 -23.30 -6.92 -57.63
CA LYS A 101 -24.59 -7.52 -57.22
C LYS A 101 -25.78 -6.57 -57.34
N VAL A 102 -25.55 -5.27 -57.49
CA VAL A 102 -26.60 -4.26 -57.62
C VAL A 102 -26.67 -3.87 -59.09
N ASN A 103 -27.31 -4.70 -59.91
CA ASN A 103 -27.46 -4.48 -61.36
C ASN A 103 -28.92 -4.20 -61.74
N HIS A 104 -29.33 -2.93 -61.65
CA HIS A 104 -30.59 -2.43 -62.21
C HIS A 104 -30.29 -1.39 -63.32
N PRO A 105 -30.74 -1.62 -64.57
CA PRO A 105 -30.30 -0.83 -65.73
C PRO A 105 -30.90 0.59 -65.82
N ASP A 106 -32.00 0.90 -65.11
CA ASP A 106 -32.72 2.18 -65.26
C ASP A 106 -32.50 3.20 -64.13
N LEU A 107 -31.82 2.82 -63.04
CA LEU A 107 -31.50 3.72 -61.93
C LEU A 107 -29.99 3.98 -61.93
N ALA A 108 -29.57 5.21 -61.61
CA ALA A 108 -28.15 5.62 -61.47
C ALA A 108 -27.46 4.97 -60.25
N LEU A 109 -27.50 3.64 -60.19
CA LEU A 109 -27.32 2.83 -59.00
C LEU A 109 -26.69 1.45 -59.29
N ALA A 110 -26.05 1.27 -60.46
CA ALA A 110 -25.52 -0.03 -60.83
C ALA A 110 -24.37 0.06 -61.86
N ASP A 111 -23.27 -0.64 -61.61
CA ASP A 111 -22.05 -0.79 -62.40
C ASP A 111 -21.16 0.47 -62.67
N PRO A 112 -19.91 0.52 -62.15
CA PRO A 112 -18.92 1.56 -62.46
C PRO A 112 -18.62 1.74 -63.96
N SER A 113 -18.71 0.67 -64.74
CA SER A 113 -18.58 0.70 -66.20
C SER A 113 -19.78 1.36 -66.89
N SER A 114 -20.97 1.28 -66.29
CA SER A 114 -22.18 1.96 -66.78
C SER A 114 -22.11 3.47 -66.53
N ILE A 115 -21.54 3.89 -65.39
CA ILE A 115 -21.28 5.31 -65.07
C ILE A 115 -20.36 5.91 -66.13
N ILE A 116 -19.31 5.19 -66.53
CA ILE A 116 -18.35 5.64 -67.55
C ILE A 116 -19.02 5.67 -68.94
N LYS A 117 -19.80 4.64 -69.30
CA LYS A 117 -20.57 4.62 -70.55
C LYS A 117 -21.60 5.77 -70.63
N ARG A 118 -22.27 6.11 -69.52
CA ARG A 118 -23.23 7.22 -69.44
C ARG A 118 -22.55 8.59 -69.45
N ALA A 119 -21.33 8.66 -68.92
CA ALA A 119 -20.53 9.87 -68.88
C ALA A 119 -19.96 10.26 -70.25
N LEU A 120 -19.92 9.33 -71.21
CA LEU A 120 -19.49 9.54 -72.58
C LEU A 120 -20.72 9.60 -73.52
N PRO A 121 -21.02 10.73 -74.17
CA PRO A 121 -22.11 10.80 -75.14
C PRO A 121 -21.75 10.14 -76.48
N ASP A 122 -22.72 9.45 -77.10
CA ASP A 122 -22.56 8.78 -78.42
C ASP A 122 -22.25 9.74 -79.59
N LYS A 123 -22.38 11.06 -79.37
CA LYS A 123 -22.13 12.11 -80.36
C LYS A 123 -20.66 12.56 -80.45
N LEU A 124 -19.79 12.13 -79.54
CA LEU A 124 -18.38 12.48 -79.59
C LEU A 124 -17.63 11.49 -80.51
N PRO A 125 -16.70 11.96 -81.37
CA PRO A 125 -15.84 11.10 -82.18
C PRO A 125 -14.72 10.49 -81.32
N LEU A 126 -15.10 9.64 -80.36
CA LEU A 126 -14.23 9.03 -79.37
C LEU A 126 -14.48 7.54 -79.32
N THR A 127 -13.44 6.73 -79.53
CA THR A 127 -13.52 5.27 -79.35
C THR A 127 -12.78 4.88 -78.06
N VAL A 128 -13.49 4.30 -77.09
CA VAL A 128 -12.88 3.86 -75.82
C VAL A 128 -12.11 2.56 -76.04
N THR A 129 -10.81 2.60 -75.82
CA THR A 129 -9.90 1.45 -75.98
C THR A 129 -9.85 0.61 -74.71
N GLN A 130 -9.68 1.25 -73.54
CA GLN A 130 -9.46 0.56 -72.27
C GLN A 130 -10.01 1.37 -71.09
N VAL A 131 -10.61 0.69 -70.12
CA VAL A 131 -11.08 1.28 -68.86
C VAL A 131 -10.36 0.61 -67.70
N LEU A 132 -9.61 1.38 -66.92
CA LEU A 132 -8.81 0.92 -65.79
C LEU A 132 -9.38 1.52 -64.48
N PRO A 133 -10.06 0.73 -63.65
CA PRO A 133 -10.63 1.23 -62.39
C PRO A 133 -9.55 1.46 -61.33
N ARG A 134 -9.66 2.56 -60.57
CA ARG A 134 -8.74 2.93 -59.49
C ARG A 134 -9.50 3.07 -58.17
N LEU A 135 -9.73 1.95 -57.50
CA LEU A 135 -10.57 1.86 -56.29
C LEU A 135 -9.99 2.71 -55.14
N ARG A 136 -8.66 2.65 -54.99
CA ARG A 136 -7.92 3.37 -53.94
C ARG A 136 -7.91 4.89 -54.10
N GLU A 137 -8.23 5.42 -55.28
CA GLU A 137 -8.28 6.88 -55.51
C GLU A 137 -9.67 7.36 -55.90
N GLY A 138 -10.66 6.45 -55.89
CA GLY A 138 -12.07 6.81 -56.01
C GLY A 138 -12.54 7.10 -57.43
N GLY A 139 -11.76 6.70 -58.45
CA GLY A 139 -11.96 7.07 -59.85
C GLY A 139 -11.55 5.97 -60.83
N ALA A 140 -11.51 6.29 -62.13
CA ALA A 140 -11.10 5.37 -63.19
C ALA A 140 -10.37 6.09 -64.32
N PHE A 141 -9.36 5.45 -64.89
CA PHE A 141 -8.71 5.90 -66.13
C PHE A 141 -9.45 5.31 -67.33
N VAL A 142 -9.66 6.14 -68.35
CA VAL A 142 -10.31 5.76 -69.60
C VAL A 142 -9.38 6.17 -70.73
N LYS A 143 -8.82 5.17 -71.39
CA LYS A 143 -8.01 5.33 -72.60
C LYS A 143 -8.94 5.38 -73.81
N PHE A 144 -8.79 6.40 -74.63
CA PHE A 144 -9.62 6.61 -75.81
C PHE A 144 -8.74 6.96 -77.02
N SER A 145 -9.23 6.65 -78.21
CA SER A 145 -8.67 7.12 -79.48
C SER A 145 -9.60 8.14 -80.14
N HIS A 146 -9.01 9.15 -80.79
CA HIS A 146 -9.71 10.24 -81.45
C HIS A 146 -9.25 10.39 -82.90
N ASP A 147 -10.09 10.98 -83.74
CA ASP A 147 -9.77 11.25 -85.16
C ASP A 147 -8.69 12.35 -85.29
N GLU A 148 -7.91 12.31 -86.38
CA GLU A 148 -6.66 13.07 -86.59
C GLU A 148 -6.83 14.61 -86.69
N GLY A 149 -8.06 15.14 -86.61
CA GLY A 149 -8.38 16.57 -86.75
C GLY A 149 -8.80 17.29 -85.46
N ILE A 150 -8.90 16.61 -84.31
CA ILE A 150 -9.47 17.18 -83.07
C ILE A 150 -8.44 17.16 -81.93
N SER A 151 -8.30 18.28 -81.22
CA SER A 151 -7.39 18.39 -80.07
C SER A 151 -7.97 17.74 -78.81
N THR A 152 -7.11 17.11 -77.99
CA THR A 152 -7.52 16.45 -76.74
C THR A 152 -8.06 17.42 -75.69
N GLU A 153 -7.66 18.69 -75.74
CA GLU A 153 -8.17 19.75 -74.86
C GLU A 153 -9.58 20.21 -75.21
N GLU A 154 -9.92 20.30 -76.50
CA GLU A 154 -11.28 20.60 -76.96
C GLU A 154 -12.26 19.49 -76.57
N LEU A 155 -11.80 18.24 -76.63
CA LEU A 155 -12.55 17.08 -76.17
C LEU A 155 -12.78 17.14 -74.65
N GLU A 156 -11.78 17.53 -73.86
CA GLU A 156 -11.94 17.72 -72.42
C GLU A 156 -12.95 18.83 -72.09
N ARG A 157 -12.89 19.97 -72.80
CA ARG A 157 -13.83 21.09 -72.60
C ARG A 157 -15.27 20.69 -72.94
N THR A 158 -15.46 19.99 -74.05
CA THR A 158 -16.77 19.50 -74.50
C THR A 158 -17.34 18.44 -73.56
N LEU A 159 -16.49 17.55 -73.04
CA LEU A 159 -16.90 16.55 -72.06
C LEU A 159 -17.24 17.20 -70.70
N LYS A 160 -16.48 18.21 -70.29
CA LYS A 160 -16.78 19.00 -69.09
C LYS A 160 -18.14 19.68 -69.21
N SER A 161 -18.40 20.43 -70.28
CA SER A 161 -19.71 21.09 -70.48
C SER A 161 -20.86 20.08 -70.47
N TYR A 162 -20.69 18.94 -71.15
CA TYR A 162 -21.68 17.86 -71.14
C TYR A 162 -21.97 17.31 -69.73
N LEU A 163 -20.94 17.04 -68.93
CA LEU A 163 -21.10 16.55 -67.55
C LEU A 163 -21.64 17.63 -66.59
N GLU A 164 -21.54 18.90 -66.96
CA GLU A 164 -22.18 20.00 -66.23
C GLU A 164 -23.67 20.12 -66.55
N GLU A 165 -24.05 19.97 -67.81
CA GLU A 165 -25.45 19.95 -68.27
C GLU A 165 -26.19 18.69 -67.80
N LYS A 166 -25.54 17.53 -67.82
CA LYS A 166 -26.09 16.23 -67.38
C LYS A 166 -25.27 15.64 -66.22
N PRO A 167 -25.46 16.13 -64.99
CA PRO A 167 -24.66 15.69 -63.85
C PRO A 167 -24.99 14.25 -63.43
N ILE A 168 -24.01 13.36 -63.53
CA ILE A 168 -24.11 12.00 -63.01
C ILE A 168 -23.73 12.01 -61.53
N LYS A 169 -24.65 11.61 -60.65
CA LYS A 169 -24.47 11.56 -59.20
C LYS A 169 -24.50 10.11 -58.73
N PRO A 170 -23.36 9.53 -58.28
CA PRO A 170 -23.35 8.18 -57.72
C PRO A 170 -24.12 8.13 -56.41
N TRP A 171 -24.79 7.00 -56.16
CA TRP A 171 -25.62 6.80 -54.97
C TRP A 171 -24.89 6.95 -53.63
N PHE A 172 -23.62 6.56 -53.55
CA PHE A 172 -22.81 6.66 -52.34
C PHE A 172 -22.37 8.11 -52.06
N ASN A 173 -22.59 9.03 -53.01
CA ASN A 173 -22.22 10.44 -52.89
C ASN A 173 -23.18 11.34 -53.69
N PRO A 174 -24.46 11.45 -53.27
CA PRO A 174 -25.51 12.14 -54.04
C PRO A 174 -25.30 13.66 -54.14
N PHE A 175 -24.45 14.23 -53.28
CA PHE A 175 -24.15 15.66 -53.25
C PHE A 175 -23.03 16.07 -54.22
N ARG A 176 -22.45 15.13 -54.99
CA ARG A 176 -21.38 15.45 -55.95
C ARG A 176 -21.57 14.75 -57.29
N ARG A 177 -21.27 15.50 -58.36
CA ARG A 177 -21.23 14.98 -59.72
C ARG A 177 -19.90 14.29 -60.03
N VAL A 178 -19.93 13.33 -60.95
CA VAL A 178 -18.74 12.79 -61.64
C VAL A 178 -18.10 13.91 -62.47
N ARG A 179 -16.77 13.95 -62.52
CA ARG A 179 -16.00 14.91 -63.30
C ARG A 179 -14.94 14.17 -64.09
N ALA A 180 -14.69 14.59 -65.33
CA ALA A 180 -13.63 14.07 -66.16
C ALA A 180 -12.51 15.12 -66.29
N PHE A 181 -11.27 14.66 -66.24
CA PHE A 181 -10.08 15.47 -66.41
C PHE A 181 -9.12 14.79 -67.38
N LEU A 182 -8.51 15.55 -68.28
CA LEU A 182 -7.46 15.07 -69.16
C LEU A 182 -6.21 14.80 -68.31
N VAL A 183 -5.63 13.61 -68.47
CA VAL A 183 -4.37 13.26 -67.83
C VAL A 183 -3.25 13.82 -68.70
N GLN A 184 -2.49 14.78 -68.16
CA GLN A 184 -1.40 15.44 -68.88
C GLN A 184 -0.04 14.76 -68.65
N GLY A 185 0.12 14.12 -67.49
CA GLY A 185 1.33 13.37 -67.17
C GLY A 185 1.28 11.92 -67.65
N LYS A 186 2.31 11.15 -67.28
CA LYS A 186 2.33 9.70 -67.43
C LYS A 186 1.84 9.05 -66.13
N PRO A 187 0.56 8.66 -66.03
CA PRO A 187 0.01 8.13 -64.79
C PRO A 187 0.75 6.83 -64.43
N TRP A 188 0.92 6.62 -63.12
CA TRP A 188 1.54 5.41 -62.58
C TRP A 188 0.54 4.73 -61.64
N ILE A 189 0.08 3.55 -62.05
CA ILE A 189 -0.80 2.68 -61.27
C ILE A 189 0.07 1.96 -60.24
N GLU A 190 0.36 2.65 -59.13
CA GLU A 190 1.13 2.08 -58.04
C GLU A 190 0.30 1.08 -57.22
N ASP A 191 0.85 -0.10 -56.94
CA ASP A 191 0.29 -1.06 -55.95
C ASP A 191 0.93 -0.88 -54.55
N LEU A 192 1.67 0.22 -54.35
CA LEU A 192 2.30 0.53 -53.07
C LEU A 192 1.23 0.88 -52.01
N TYR A 193 1.45 0.50 -50.74
CA TYR A 193 0.55 0.82 -49.64
C TYR A 193 0.66 2.29 -49.18
N ARG A 194 0.33 3.23 -50.06
CA ARG A 194 0.18 4.66 -49.78
C ARG A 194 -1.29 5.01 -49.61
N VAL A 195 -1.65 5.53 -48.44
CA VAL A 195 -3.04 5.95 -48.16
C VAL A 195 -3.24 7.36 -48.71
N PRO A 196 -4.29 7.62 -49.50
CA PRO A 196 -4.61 8.95 -49.97
C PRO A 196 -4.73 9.96 -48.81
N SER A 197 -4.08 11.11 -48.97
CA SER A 197 -4.15 12.22 -48.02
C SER A 197 -4.44 13.53 -48.76
N PRO A 198 -5.03 14.54 -48.10
CA PRO A 198 -5.24 15.84 -48.71
C PRO A 198 -3.94 16.61 -48.98
N ARG A 199 -2.80 16.17 -48.43
CA ARG A 199 -1.47 16.75 -48.62
C ARG A 199 -0.68 15.93 -49.64
N VAL A 200 -0.34 16.56 -50.76
CA VAL A 200 0.46 15.94 -51.82
C VAL A 200 1.86 16.53 -51.80
N LYS A 201 2.87 15.66 -51.80
CA LYS A 201 4.28 16.00 -51.96
C LYS A 201 4.63 15.94 -53.46
N VAL A 202 5.02 17.07 -54.02
CA VAL A 202 5.49 17.21 -55.41
C VAL A 202 7.01 17.25 -55.38
N GLU A 203 7.66 16.20 -55.88
CA GLU A 203 9.12 16.12 -56.03
C GLU A 203 9.52 16.55 -57.45
N PHE A 204 10.55 17.38 -57.55
CA PHE A 204 11.11 17.86 -58.81
C PHE A 204 12.24 16.95 -59.26
N LEU A 205 12.04 16.24 -60.36
CA LEU A 205 13.01 15.30 -60.94
C LEU A 205 13.52 15.82 -62.30
N PRO A 206 14.78 15.51 -62.65
CA PRO A 206 15.29 15.86 -63.96
C PRO A 206 14.79 14.88 -65.03
N THR A 207 14.61 15.36 -66.26
CA THR A 207 14.17 14.55 -67.42
C THR A 207 15.23 13.53 -67.87
N SER A 208 16.51 13.84 -67.63
CA SER A 208 17.66 12.97 -67.93
C SER A 208 18.60 12.91 -66.72
N PRO A 209 19.27 11.77 -66.46
CA PRO A 209 20.09 11.57 -65.25
C PRO A 209 21.28 12.53 -65.11
N GLU A 210 21.72 13.18 -66.19
CA GLU A 210 22.87 14.09 -66.22
C GLU A 210 22.52 15.57 -65.91
N ASN A 211 21.23 15.92 -65.86
CA ASN A 211 20.77 17.31 -65.73
C ASN A 211 20.19 17.63 -64.33
N ALA A 212 20.21 18.90 -63.93
CA ALA A 212 19.57 19.37 -62.70
C ALA A 212 18.12 19.84 -62.96
N ALA A 213 17.21 19.49 -62.04
CA ALA A 213 15.81 19.94 -62.08
C ALA A 213 15.68 21.38 -61.59
N ALA A 214 14.80 22.17 -62.20
CA ALA A 214 14.50 23.53 -61.74
C ALA A 214 13.51 23.50 -60.56
N GLU A 215 13.73 24.36 -59.57
CA GLU A 215 12.78 24.57 -58.47
C GLU A 215 11.59 25.39 -58.99
N LEU A 216 10.37 24.85 -58.89
CA LEU A 216 9.17 25.57 -59.31
C LEU A 216 8.73 26.58 -58.25
N THR A 217 8.34 27.77 -58.71
CA THR A 217 7.77 28.81 -57.84
C THR A 217 6.39 28.38 -57.32
N GLN A 218 5.95 28.99 -56.21
CA GLN A 218 4.61 28.75 -55.66
C GLN A 218 3.50 29.13 -56.66
N GLU A 219 3.73 30.17 -57.46
CA GLU A 219 2.76 30.66 -58.47
C GLU A 219 2.59 29.67 -59.62
N THR A 220 3.69 29.08 -60.12
CA THR A 220 3.64 28.02 -61.13
C THR A 220 2.94 26.77 -60.60
N LEU A 221 3.23 26.37 -59.36
CA LEU A 221 2.51 25.26 -58.74
C LEU A 221 1.02 25.58 -58.56
N TYR A 222 0.68 26.81 -58.18
CA TYR A 222 -0.70 27.24 -58.06
C TYR A 222 -1.42 27.18 -59.41
N SER A 223 -0.85 27.71 -60.49
CA SER A 223 -1.47 27.69 -61.82
C SER A 223 -1.71 26.25 -62.33
N LEU A 224 -0.73 25.36 -62.19
CA LEU A 224 -0.80 23.96 -62.62
C LEU A 224 -1.85 23.15 -61.85
N PHE A 225 -1.95 23.35 -60.53
CA PHE A 225 -2.79 22.51 -59.65
C PHE A 225 -4.18 23.10 -59.36
N ARG A 226 -4.38 24.40 -59.56
CA ARG A 226 -5.65 25.10 -59.28
C ARG A 226 -6.83 24.53 -60.07
N ARG A 227 -6.61 24.07 -61.30
CA ARG A 227 -7.66 23.48 -62.17
C ARG A 227 -8.32 22.23 -61.59
N TYR A 228 -7.65 21.50 -60.70
CA TYR A 228 -8.18 20.26 -60.11
C TYR A 228 -8.96 20.50 -58.82
N GLY A 229 -8.84 21.66 -58.18
CA GLY A 229 -9.64 22.00 -57.01
C GLY A 229 -9.13 23.16 -56.15
N LYS A 230 -9.75 23.34 -54.97
CA LYS A 230 -9.35 24.36 -54.00
C LYS A 230 -8.12 23.90 -53.23
N ILE A 231 -7.01 24.60 -53.44
CA ILE A 231 -5.77 24.51 -52.66
C ILE A 231 -5.97 25.31 -51.36
N SER A 232 -5.59 24.75 -50.23
CA SER A 232 -5.58 25.44 -48.93
C SER A 232 -4.24 26.10 -48.65
N GLU A 233 -3.11 25.46 -49.00
CA GLU A 233 -1.78 25.98 -48.72
C GLU A 233 -0.75 25.32 -49.65
N ILE A 234 0.26 26.07 -50.08
CA ILE A 234 1.45 25.54 -50.77
C ILE A 234 2.65 25.87 -49.90
N ALA A 235 3.29 24.84 -49.36
CA ALA A 235 4.47 24.98 -48.51
C ALA A 235 5.69 24.45 -49.28
N PRO A 236 6.55 25.33 -49.84
CA PRO A 236 7.79 24.90 -50.45
C PRO A 236 8.73 24.36 -49.37
N GLN A 237 9.64 23.49 -49.77
CA GLN A 237 10.71 23.03 -48.90
C GLN A 237 11.61 24.23 -48.49
N PRO A 238 12.02 24.34 -47.21
CA PRO A 238 12.94 25.39 -46.77
C PRO A 238 14.27 25.32 -47.54
N SER A 239 14.80 26.48 -47.95
CA SER A 239 16.03 26.61 -48.74
C SER A 239 17.25 25.92 -48.11
N ASP A 240 17.31 25.91 -46.77
CA ASP A 240 18.40 25.35 -45.95
C ASP A 240 18.38 23.80 -45.84
N SER A 241 17.33 23.13 -46.32
CA SER A 241 17.24 21.68 -46.16
C SER A 241 18.12 20.91 -47.15
N LYS A 242 18.85 19.90 -46.66
CA LYS A 242 19.78 19.04 -47.44
C LYS A 242 19.11 17.86 -48.17
N VAL A 243 17.78 17.81 -48.23
CA VAL A 243 17.04 16.66 -48.78
C VAL A 243 16.84 16.84 -50.28
N SER A 244 17.46 15.97 -51.09
CA SER A 244 17.26 15.84 -52.54
C SER A 244 16.46 14.57 -52.87
N PRO A 245 15.59 14.56 -53.90
CA PRO A 245 15.19 15.68 -54.77
C PRO A 245 14.39 16.76 -54.03
N ARG A 246 14.46 17.99 -54.53
CA ARG A 246 13.70 19.13 -53.99
C ARG A 246 12.20 18.87 -54.12
N TYR A 247 11.41 19.33 -53.17
CA TYR A 247 9.97 19.11 -53.17
C TYR A 247 9.16 20.29 -52.64
N ALA A 248 7.86 20.28 -52.91
CA ALA A 248 6.89 21.18 -52.31
C ALA A 248 5.67 20.39 -51.81
N TYR A 249 5.08 20.83 -50.69
CA TYR A 249 3.81 20.29 -50.21
C TYR A 249 2.65 21.14 -50.72
N ILE A 250 1.65 20.49 -51.29
CA ILE A 250 0.39 21.10 -51.69
C ILE A 250 -0.72 20.51 -50.82
N ASP A 251 -1.29 21.33 -49.96
CA ASP A 251 -2.46 20.98 -49.17
C ASP A 251 -3.70 21.35 -49.96
N PHE A 252 -4.53 20.36 -50.26
CA PHE A 252 -5.86 20.57 -50.83
C PHE A 252 -6.91 20.63 -49.72
N ALA A 253 -7.95 21.45 -49.93
CA ALA A 253 -9.07 21.54 -48.99
C ALA A 253 -9.84 20.22 -48.82
N ARG A 254 -9.75 19.31 -49.81
CA ARG A 254 -10.48 18.04 -49.85
C ARG A 254 -9.61 16.95 -50.46
N LEU A 255 -9.72 15.73 -49.92
CA LEU A 255 -8.99 14.54 -50.38
C LEU A 255 -9.15 14.26 -51.89
N ARG A 256 -10.37 14.39 -52.44
CA ARG A 256 -10.64 14.15 -53.86
C ARG A 256 -9.86 15.07 -54.80
N PHE A 257 -9.61 16.31 -54.41
CA PHE A 257 -8.85 17.22 -55.25
C PHE A 257 -7.37 16.81 -55.30
N ALA A 258 -6.84 16.29 -54.19
CA ALA A 258 -5.50 15.72 -54.13
C ALA A 258 -5.38 14.45 -54.98
N THR A 259 -6.40 13.57 -54.99
CA THR A 259 -6.38 12.35 -55.81
C THR A 259 -6.45 12.64 -57.29
N VAL A 260 -7.32 13.57 -57.73
CA VAL A 260 -7.38 14.03 -59.13
C VAL A 260 -6.06 14.67 -59.54
N ALA A 261 -5.55 15.62 -58.74
CA ALA A 261 -4.31 16.32 -59.03
C ALA A 261 -3.13 15.36 -59.19
N LYS A 262 -3.00 14.37 -58.30
CA LYS A 262 -1.98 13.32 -58.42
C LYS A 262 -2.15 12.52 -59.70
N ASN A 263 -3.34 12.01 -59.97
CA ASN A 263 -3.56 11.09 -61.09
C ASN A 263 -3.43 11.75 -62.46
N CYS A 264 -3.73 13.05 -62.57
CA CYS A 264 -3.61 13.80 -63.81
C CYS A 264 -2.20 14.37 -64.06
N MET A 265 -1.46 14.71 -63.00
CA MET A 265 -0.16 15.43 -63.11
C MET A 265 1.08 14.57 -62.83
N HIS A 266 0.91 13.34 -62.33
CA HIS A 266 2.06 12.47 -62.08
C HIS A 266 2.82 12.20 -63.38
N GLY A 267 4.13 12.45 -63.40
CA GLY A 267 4.97 12.28 -64.58
C GLY A 267 4.80 13.38 -65.63
N TYR A 268 4.17 14.52 -65.31
CA TYR A 268 4.12 15.68 -66.19
C TYR A 268 5.50 16.34 -66.29
N VAL A 269 5.93 16.67 -67.50
CA VAL A 269 7.17 17.40 -67.77
C VAL A 269 6.81 18.86 -68.02
N VAL A 270 7.20 19.73 -67.10
CA VAL A 270 6.97 21.17 -67.23
C VAL A 270 7.92 21.72 -68.30
N PRO A 271 7.43 22.34 -69.38
CA PRO A 271 8.26 22.91 -70.43
C PRO A 271 9.02 24.15 -69.93
N ALA A 272 10.03 24.57 -70.69
CA ALA A 272 10.86 25.73 -70.35
C ALA A 272 10.05 27.03 -70.22
N GLU A 273 8.98 27.17 -70.99
CA GLU A 273 8.08 28.34 -71.02
C GLU A 273 7.27 28.51 -69.72
N GLU A 274 6.95 27.41 -69.04
CA GLU A 274 6.16 27.39 -67.80
C GLU A 274 7.04 27.43 -66.53
N GLY A 275 8.35 27.67 -66.68
CA GLY A 275 9.30 27.73 -65.57
C GLY A 275 9.98 26.40 -65.24
N GLY A 276 9.91 25.39 -66.14
CA GLY A 276 10.51 24.07 -65.96
C GLY A 276 12.03 23.97 -66.18
N GLY A 277 12.71 25.08 -66.47
CA GLY A 277 14.15 25.12 -66.76
C GLY A 277 14.52 24.68 -68.19
N LYS A 278 15.82 24.74 -68.54
CA LYS A 278 16.32 24.51 -69.91
C LYS A 278 16.03 23.10 -70.47
N THR A 279 15.90 22.10 -69.60
CA THR A 279 15.72 20.68 -69.96
C THR A 279 14.35 20.11 -69.58
N GLY A 280 13.44 20.97 -69.10
CA GLY A 280 12.17 20.58 -68.50
C GLY A 280 12.33 19.90 -67.13
N THR A 281 11.30 20.01 -66.29
CA THR A 281 11.28 19.42 -64.94
C THR A 281 10.14 18.43 -64.82
N LEU A 282 10.44 17.19 -64.42
CA LEU A 282 9.47 16.12 -64.25
C LEU A 282 8.87 16.15 -62.84
N LEU A 283 7.54 16.14 -62.75
CA LEU A 283 6.81 16.16 -61.48
C LEU A 283 6.46 14.77 -61.00
N LYS A 284 7.01 14.38 -59.85
CA LYS A 284 6.64 13.14 -59.16
C LYS A 284 5.76 13.45 -57.95
N LEU A 285 4.50 13.03 -58.02
CA LEU A 285 3.52 13.28 -56.97
C LEU A 285 3.36 12.07 -56.04
N SER A 286 3.36 12.31 -54.73
CA SER A 286 3.15 11.30 -53.68
C SER A 286 2.27 11.84 -52.55
N TYR A 287 1.57 10.97 -51.80
CA TYR A 287 0.75 11.38 -50.66
C TYR A 287 1.59 11.46 -49.38
N GLU A 288 1.38 12.50 -48.56
CA GLU A 288 2.03 12.68 -47.26
C GLU A 288 1.01 12.84 -46.13
N SER A 289 1.27 12.29 -44.94
CA SER A 289 0.29 12.30 -43.84
C SER A 289 0.36 13.60 -43.01
N LYS A 290 -0.79 14.20 -42.69
CA LYS A 290 -0.84 15.37 -41.79
C LYS A 290 -0.85 14.89 -40.34
N THR A 291 0.25 15.09 -39.61
CA THR A 291 0.40 14.74 -38.18
C THR A 291 -0.56 15.59 -37.32
N LYS A 292 -1.70 15.02 -36.92
CA LYS A 292 -2.69 15.68 -36.04
C LYS A 292 -2.79 15.08 -34.63
N ALA A 293 -2.12 13.98 -34.34
CA ALA A 293 -2.44 13.12 -33.20
C ALA A 293 -1.72 13.46 -31.87
N HIS A 294 -0.88 14.50 -31.81
CA HIS A 294 0.02 14.68 -30.67
C HIS A 294 -0.27 15.86 -29.74
N TRP A 295 -1.21 16.78 -30.03
CA TRP A 295 -1.37 17.99 -29.20
C TRP A 295 -1.59 17.75 -27.69
N LEU A 296 -2.44 16.80 -27.29
CA LEU A 296 -2.67 16.47 -25.87
C LEU A 296 -1.45 15.79 -25.26
N ARG A 297 -0.78 14.93 -26.03
CA ARG A 297 0.43 14.22 -25.57
C ARG A 297 1.59 15.20 -25.43
N ASP A 298 1.74 16.10 -26.39
CA ASP A 298 2.73 17.17 -26.45
C ASP A 298 2.50 18.17 -25.31
N TRP A 299 1.25 18.48 -24.97
CA TRP A 299 0.89 19.31 -23.83
C TRP A 299 1.19 18.62 -22.48
N ILE A 300 0.83 17.34 -22.33
CA ILE A 300 1.17 16.53 -21.14
C ILE A 300 2.69 16.45 -20.95
N THR A 301 3.46 16.26 -22.02
CA THR A 301 4.93 16.21 -21.96
C THR A 301 5.58 17.60 -21.86
N GLY A 302 4.88 18.66 -22.29
CA GLY A 302 5.39 20.03 -22.32
C GLY A 302 5.30 20.77 -20.98
N HIS A 303 4.41 20.34 -20.07
CA HIS A 303 4.18 21.00 -18.77
C HIS A 303 4.20 20.05 -17.57
N PRO A 304 5.30 19.33 -17.30
CA PRO A 304 5.38 18.37 -16.20
C PRO A 304 5.15 19.01 -14.81
N ARG A 305 5.50 20.28 -14.63
CA ARG A 305 5.32 21.01 -13.36
C ARG A 305 3.86 21.20 -12.94
N ILE A 306 2.93 21.21 -13.89
CA ILE A 306 1.49 21.40 -13.62
C ILE A 306 0.77 20.05 -13.64
N VAL A 307 1.13 19.19 -14.59
CA VAL A 307 0.43 17.92 -14.82
C VAL A 307 0.72 16.91 -13.71
N ILE A 308 1.96 16.81 -13.22
CA ILE A 308 2.32 15.82 -12.18
C ILE A 308 1.53 16.08 -10.87
N PRO A 309 1.48 17.30 -10.31
CA PRO A 309 0.67 17.58 -9.12
C PRO A 309 -0.82 17.29 -9.31
N ILE A 310 -1.40 17.66 -10.46
CA ILE A 310 -2.83 17.42 -10.75
C ILE A 310 -3.13 15.92 -10.83
N VAL A 311 -2.28 15.15 -11.51
CA VAL A 311 -2.45 13.70 -11.63
C VAL A 311 -2.33 13.03 -10.26
N VAL A 312 -1.37 13.44 -9.43
CA VAL A 312 -1.23 12.91 -8.07
C VAL A 312 -2.45 13.27 -7.22
N ALA A 313 -2.93 14.52 -7.26
CA ALA A 313 -4.13 14.95 -6.53
C ALA A 313 -5.38 14.15 -6.95
N LEU A 314 -5.56 13.91 -8.25
CA LEU A 314 -6.64 13.07 -8.77
C LEU A 314 -6.51 11.61 -8.32
N LEU A 315 -5.32 11.03 -8.37
CA LEU A 315 -5.08 9.65 -7.92
C LEU A 315 -5.31 9.50 -6.42
N THR A 316 -4.84 10.45 -5.61
CA THR A 316 -5.06 10.47 -4.15
C THR A 316 -6.54 10.64 -3.82
N GLY A 317 -7.22 11.59 -4.47
CA GLY A 317 -8.66 11.83 -4.27
C GLY A 317 -9.51 10.62 -4.66
N LEU A 318 -9.22 9.99 -5.80
CA LEU A 318 -9.90 8.77 -6.25
C LEU A 318 -9.62 7.60 -5.31
N SER A 319 -8.40 7.46 -4.81
CA SER A 319 -8.01 6.41 -3.86
C SER A 319 -8.81 6.54 -2.55
N VAL A 320 -8.87 7.74 -1.96
CA VAL A 320 -9.66 8.03 -0.75
C VAL A 320 -11.15 7.72 -0.97
N ALA A 321 -11.73 8.23 -2.07
CA ALA A 321 -13.14 8.04 -2.38
C ALA A 321 -13.56 6.57 -2.55
N VAL A 322 -12.67 5.72 -3.07
CA VAL A 322 -12.95 4.29 -3.29
C VAL A 322 -12.60 3.44 -2.07
N PHE A 323 -11.42 3.64 -1.48
CA PHE A 323 -10.92 2.73 -0.46
C PHE A 323 -11.42 3.05 0.95
N ASP A 324 -11.71 4.30 1.31
CA ASP A 324 -12.19 4.60 2.67
C ASP A 324 -13.57 4.00 2.98
N PRO A 325 -14.56 4.00 2.06
CA PRO A 325 -15.79 3.24 2.26
C PRO A 325 -15.57 1.73 2.42
N ILE A 326 -14.61 1.17 1.68
CA ILE A 326 -14.24 -0.25 1.81
C ILE A 326 -13.61 -0.52 3.18
N ARG A 327 -12.69 0.35 3.62
CA ARG A 327 -12.01 0.24 4.92
C ARG A 327 -12.99 0.37 6.07
N THR A 328 -13.89 1.36 6.04
CA THR A 328 -14.93 1.52 7.07
C THR A 328 -15.85 0.31 7.12
N PHE A 329 -16.19 -0.29 5.97
CA PHE A 329 -16.93 -1.55 5.93
C PHE A 329 -16.18 -2.71 6.60
N PHE A 330 -14.89 -2.89 6.31
CA PHE A 330 -14.08 -3.95 6.94
C PHE A 330 -13.91 -3.75 8.45
N ILE A 331 -13.73 -2.51 8.90
CA ILE A 331 -13.68 -2.18 10.33
C ILE A 331 -15.03 -2.49 10.99
N LYS A 332 -16.14 -2.10 10.34
CA LYS A 332 -17.49 -2.41 10.83
C LYS A 332 -17.69 -3.92 10.98
N MET A 333 -17.26 -4.70 9.98
CA MET A 333 -17.27 -6.15 10.07
C MET A 333 -16.37 -6.66 11.20
N HIS A 334 -15.20 -6.07 11.45
CA HIS A 334 -14.33 -6.51 12.53
C HIS A 334 -14.97 -6.33 13.92
N ILE A 335 -15.58 -5.17 14.16
CA ILE A 335 -16.21 -4.81 15.45
C ILE A 335 -17.52 -5.58 15.70
N THR A 336 -18.31 -5.79 14.65
CA THR A 336 -19.56 -6.57 14.74
C THR A 336 -19.31 -8.09 14.73
N HIS A 337 -18.04 -8.52 14.77
CA HIS A 337 -17.59 -9.92 14.65
C HIS A 337 -18.07 -10.62 13.36
N GLY A 338 -18.20 -9.82 12.30
CA GLY A 338 -18.87 -10.16 11.07
C GLY A 338 -20.37 -10.11 11.30
N LEU A 339 -21.11 -9.62 10.29
CA LEU A 339 -22.44 -10.15 9.99
C LEU A 339 -22.48 -11.62 10.43
N LYS A 340 -23.55 -12.07 11.12
CA LYS A 340 -23.80 -13.49 11.40
C LYS A 340 -23.87 -14.28 10.08
N LEU A 341 -22.74 -14.41 9.40
CA LEU A 341 -22.53 -15.14 8.17
C LEU A 341 -22.52 -16.63 8.48
N GLU A 342 -22.42 -17.00 9.76
CA GLU A 342 -22.75 -18.34 10.26
C GLU A 342 -24.22 -18.71 10.03
N ASP A 343 -25.13 -17.73 9.89
CA ASP A 343 -26.54 -17.98 9.58
C ASP A 343 -26.80 -18.15 8.07
N TYR A 344 -25.86 -17.78 7.19
CA TYR A 344 -26.02 -17.98 5.75
C TYR A 344 -25.63 -19.42 5.34
N PRO A 345 -26.52 -20.18 4.68
CA PRO A 345 -26.31 -21.60 4.39
C PRO A 345 -25.08 -21.86 3.50
N ILE A 346 -24.71 -20.91 2.63
CA ILE A 346 -23.56 -21.02 1.72
C ILE A 346 -22.23 -20.94 2.46
N VAL A 347 -22.13 -20.07 3.46
CA VAL A 347 -20.91 -19.93 4.28
C VAL A 347 -20.77 -21.12 5.22
N ARG A 348 -21.89 -21.64 5.76
CA ARG A 348 -21.92 -22.89 6.53
C ARG A 348 -21.48 -24.10 5.70
N TYR A 349 -21.88 -24.17 4.43
CA TYR A 349 -21.44 -25.20 3.50
C TYR A 349 -19.93 -25.12 3.22
N ILE A 350 -19.39 -23.93 2.93
CA ILE A 350 -17.95 -23.72 2.71
C ILE A 350 -17.13 -24.03 3.98
N LYS A 351 -17.61 -23.59 5.15
CA LYS A 351 -16.99 -23.89 6.45
C LYS A 351 -17.02 -25.40 6.72
N SER A 352 -18.13 -26.10 6.43
CA SER A 352 -18.22 -27.57 6.60
C SER A 352 -17.27 -28.37 5.71
N GLN A 353 -16.94 -27.86 4.52
CA GLN A 353 -15.94 -28.47 3.63
C GLN A 353 -14.50 -28.22 4.10
N LEU A 354 -14.21 -27.05 4.68
CA LEU A 354 -12.90 -26.70 5.24
C LEU A 354 -12.66 -27.29 6.64
N SER A 355 -13.72 -27.47 7.43
CA SER A 355 -13.62 -27.87 8.84
C SER A 355 -13.63 -29.38 9.06
N ARG A 356 -14.01 -30.18 8.04
CA ARG A 356 -13.86 -31.65 8.05
C ARG A 356 -12.43 -32.14 8.32
N GLY A 357 -11.41 -31.30 8.13
CA GLY A 357 -10.01 -31.61 8.48
C GLY A 357 -9.45 -30.88 9.71
N TYR A 358 -10.13 -29.87 10.25
CA TYR A 358 -9.56 -28.95 11.25
C TYR A 358 -10.35 -28.86 12.57
N ASP A 359 -11.65 -29.21 12.58
CA ASP A 359 -12.50 -29.06 13.78
C ASP A 359 -12.29 -30.15 14.84
N ILE A 360 -11.76 -31.32 14.47
CA ILE A 360 -11.53 -32.44 15.42
C ILE A 360 -10.47 -32.08 16.47
N ILE A 361 -9.59 -31.12 16.18
CA ILE A 361 -8.46 -30.76 17.06
C ILE A 361 -8.80 -29.56 17.98
N ARG A 362 -9.82 -28.74 17.66
CA ARG A 362 -10.14 -27.51 18.41
C ARG A 362 -11.35 -27.60 19.32
N LEU A 363 -12.35 -28.42 19.03
CA LEU A 363 -13.60 -28.43 19.82
C LEU A 363 -13.48 -29.10 21.20
N ARG A 364 -12.38 -29.78 21.52
CA ARG A 364 -12.23 -30.48 22.80
C ARG A 364 -11.66 -29.61 23.93
N LYS A 365 -11.19 -28.39 23.66
CA LYS A 365 -10.42 -27.60 24.64
C LYS A 365 -11.15 -26.43 25.31
N GLN A 366 -12.38 -26.08 24.90
CA GLN A 366 -12.95 -24.76 25.26
C GLN A 366 -14.05 -24.78 26.33
N LYS A 367 -14.57 -25.95 26.73
CA LYS A 367 -15.74 -26.01 27.64
C LYS A 367 -15.38 -26.00 29.13
N GLY A 368 -14.14 -26.34 29.50
CA GLY A 368 -13.69 -26.41 30.90
C GLY A 368 -13.13 -25.10 31.48
N GLU A 369 -12.74 -24.14 30.65
CA GLU A 369 -12.15 -22.86 31.11
C GLU A 369 -13.21 -21.89 31.69
N ASP A 370 -14.45 -21.92 31.18
CA ASP A 370 -15.53 -21.00 31.59
C ASP A 370 -16.05 -21.21 33.02
N GLU A 371 -15.95 -22.42 33.57
CA GLU A 371 -16.35 -22.70 34.96
C GLU A 371 -15.27 -22.31 35.97
N ASN A 372 -13.99 -22.42 35.61
CA ASN A 372 -12.85 -22.13 36.48
C ASN A 372 -12.71 -20.64 36.81
N LEU A 373 -13.13 -19.77 35.88
CA LEU A 373 -13.01 -18.33 36.06
C LEU A 373 -14.13 -17.74 36.95
N LYS A 374 -15.27 -18.44 37.11
CA LYS A 374 -16.44 -17.95 37.89
C LYS A 374 -16.10 -17.58 39.33
N ILE A 375 -15.26 -18.35 40.02
CA ILE A 375 -14.89 -18.11 41.42
C ILE A 375 -14.07 -16.81 41.57
N ILE A 376 -13.21 -16.49 40.59
CA ILE A 376 -12.47 -15.21 40.56
C ILE A 376 -13.44 -14.04 40.42
N TRP A 377 -14.48 -14.24 39.62
CA TRP A 377 -15.45 -13.21 39.31
C TRP A 377 -16.40 -12.94 40.48
N GLU A 378 -16.70 -13.93 41.32
CA GLU A 378 -17.45 -13.73 42.57
C GLU A 378 -16.73 -12.76 43.52
N ASP A 379 -15.42 -12.93 43.72
CA ASP A 379 -14.60 -12.02 44.55
C ASP A 379 -14.53 -10.60 43.97
N ARG A 380 -14.60 -10.49 42.63
CA ARG A 380 -14.48 -9.23 41.89
C ARG A 380 -15.82 -8.65 41.42
N GLN A 381 -16.94 -9.18 41.90
CA GLN A 381 -18.27 -8.79 41.47
C GLN A 381 -18.55 -7.30 41.73
N GLY A 382 -18.01 -6.74 42.82
CA GLY A 382 -18.12 -5.31 43.12
C GLY A 382 -17.51 -4.43 42.02
N ALA A 383 -16.31 -4.78 41.54
CA ALA A 383 -15.65 -4.06 40.45
C ALA A 383 -16.40 -4.25 39.12
N ILE A 384 -16.91 -5.45 38.84
CA ILE A 384 -17.71 -5.74 37.63
C ILE A 384 -18.99 -4.91 37.61
N ASN A 385 -19.74 -4.91 38.72
CA ASN A 385 -20.97 -4.12 38.86
C ASN A 385 -20.68 -2.61 38.73
N GLN A 386 -19.55 -2.14 39.26
CA GLN A 386 -19.13 -0.75 39.14
C GLN A 386 -18.81 -0.37 37.68
N ILE A 387 -18.11 -1.23 36.93
CA ILE A 387 -17.86 -1.03 35.50
C ILE A 387 -19.18 -1.00 34.73
N GLN A 388 -20.08 -1.94 34.98
CA GLN A 388 -21.39 -1.99 34.33
C GLN A 388 -22.22 -0.73 34.63
N THR A 389 -22.20 -0.24 35.87
CA THR A 389 -22.86 1.01 36.26
C THR A 389 -22.29 2.19 35.47
N TRP A 390 -20.96 2.30 35.38
CA TRP A 390 -20.30 3.35 34.61
C TRP A 390 -20.57 3.29 33.10
N LEU A 391 -20.81 2.11 32.55
CA LEU A 391 -21.18 1.93 31.13
C LEU A 391 -22.65 2.28 30.83
N MET A 392 -23.48 2.45 31.86
CA MET A 392 -24.88 2.87 31.75
C MET A 392 -25.06 4.38 31.98
N GLU A 393 -24.11 5.03 32.66
CA GLU A 393 -24.13 6.47 32.86
C GLU A 393 -23.77 7.22 31.57
N THR A 394 -24.40 8.37 31.34
CA THR A 394 -24.22 9.20 30.14
C THR A 394 -22.93 10.04 30.18
N ALA A 395 -22.39 10.31 31.38
CA ALA A 395 -21.25 11.19 31.59
C ALA A 395 -19.96 10.41 31.94
N ASP A 396 -18.86 10.82 31.30
CA ASP A 396 -17.48 10.40 31.60
C ASP A 396 -17.21 8.88 31.48
N THR A 397 -17.36 8.39 30.26
CA THR A 397 -17.14 7.00 29.85
C THR A 397 -15.65 6.63 29.69
N PHE A 398 -14.77 7.28 30.46
CA PHE A 398 -13.33 7.11 30.41
C PHE A 398 -12.89 6.30 31.63
N ILE A 399 -12.87 4.98 31.47
CA ILE A 399 -12.63 4.02 32.55
C ILE A 399 -11.19 3.51 32.44
N VAL A 400 -10.43 3.61 33.52
CA VAL A 400 -9.07 3.07 33.59
C VAL A 400 -9.03 1.92 34.59
N ILE A 401 -8.65 0.75 34.12
CA ILE A 401 -8.42 -0.42 34.95
C ILE A 401 -6.92 -0.59 35.09
N GLN A 402 -6.44 -0.23 36.27
CA GLN A 402 -5.05 -0.37 36.65
C GLN A 402 -4.87 -1.72 37.36
N GLY A 403 -3.82 -2.44 37.01
CA GLY A 403 -3.41 -3.62 37.77
C GLY A 403 -2.14 -4.22 37.19
N PRO A 404 -1.41 -5.01 37.98
CA PRO A 404 -0.15 -5.58 37.54
C PRO A 404 -0.37 -6.69 36.48
N ARG A 405 0.68 -7.11 35.76
CA ARG A 405 0.56 -8.14 34.71
C ARG A 405 0.10 -9.49 35.28
N GLY A 406 -0.73 -10.21 34.53
CA GLY A 406 -1.23 -11.52 34.99
C GLY A 406 -2.33 -11.45 36.05
N ALA A 407 -2.90 -10.27 36.32
CA ALA A 407 -4.05 -10.11 37.22
C ALA A 407 -5.41 -10.47 36.60
N GLY A 408 -5.48 -10.87 35.31
CA GLY A 408 -6.74 -11.22 34.63
C GLY A 408 -7.58 -10.01 34.19
N LYS A 409 -6.97 -8.84 33.95
CA LYS A 409 -7.69 -7.58 33.64
C LYS A 409 -8.53 -7.67 32.35
N LYS A 410 -7.93 -8.28 31.32
CA LYS A 410 -8.56 -8.44 30.01
C LYS A 410 -9.77 -9.37 30.08
N GLU A 411 -9.61 -10.51 30.75
CA GLU A 411 -10.66 -11.50 30.99
C GLU A 411 -11.81 -10.89 31.81
N LEU A 412 -11.49 -10.12 32.87
CA LEU A 412 -12.49 -9.45 33.70
C LEU A 412 -13.41 -8.54 32.88
N VAL A 413 -12.82 -7.78 31.95
CA VAL A 413 -13.58 -6.84 31.12
C VAL A 413 -14.32 -7.56 30.00
N LEU A 414 -13.64 -8.42 29.24
CA LEU A 414 -14.20 -9.00 28.02
C LEU A 414 -15.18 -10.14 28.28
N ASP A 415 -14.93 -10.97 29.30
CA ASP A 415 -15.67 -12.22 29.53
C ASP A 415 -16.79 -12.04 30.55
N GLN A 416 -16.69 -11.03 31.43
CA GLN A 416 -17.72 -10.70 32.43
C GLN A 416 -18.35 -9.34 32.19
N ALA A 417 -17.59 -8.25 32.34
CA ALA A 417 -18.18 -6.90 32.34
C ALA A 417 -18.88 -6.56 31.01
N LEU A 418 -18.36 -7.06 29.88
CA LEU A 418 -18.88 -6.82 28.53
C LEU A 418 -19.58 -8.03 27.91
N LYS A 419 -19.91 -9.07 28.68
CA LYS A 419 -20.51 -10.31 28.15
C LYS A 419 -21.79 -10.08 27.36
N ASP A 420 -22.63 -9.18 27.85
CA ASP A 420 -23.96 -8.90 27.29
C ASP A 420 -23.92 -7.83 26.17
N ARG A 421 -22.76 -7.24 25.88
CA ARG A 421 -22.58 -6.18 24.87
C ARG A 421 -22.04 -6.78 23.55
N PRO A 422 -22.74 -6.62 22.42
CA PRO A 422 -22.34 -7.27 21.16
C PRO A 422 -21.21 -6.54 20.42
N ASN A 423 -21.13 -5.21 20.54
CA ASN A 423 -20.22 -4.39 19.75
C ASN A 423 -18.99 -4.01 20.58
N LYS A 424 -17.91 -4.78 20.46
CA LYS A 424 -16.65 -4.57 21.19
C LYS A 424 -15.45 -4.46 20.24
N LEU A 425 -14.60 -3.47 20.46
CA LEU A 425 -13.33 -3.29 19.74
C LEU A 425 -12.18 -3.43 20.74
N VAL A 426 -11.29 -4.37 20.53
CA VAL A 426 -10.12 -4.59 21.40
C VAL A 426 -8.86 -4.21 20.65
N ILE A 427 -8.08 -3.28 21.19
CA ILE A 427 -6.82 -2.82 20.61
C ILE A 427 -5.68 -3.20 21.54
N ASP A 428 -4.82 -4.11 21.11
CA ASP A 428 -3.63 -4.49 21.88
C ASP A 428 -2.42 -3.61 21.54
N CYS A 429 -2.13 -2.63 22.40
CA CYS A 429 -1.01 -1.73 22.23
C CYS A 429 0.36 -2.42 22.24
N LYS A 430 0.48 -3.60 22.88
CA LYS A 430 1.74 -4.34 22.93
C LYS A 430 2.22 -4.73 21.53
N LYS A 431 1.30 -5.21 20.68
CA LYS A 431 1.64 -5.61 19.30
C LYS A 431 2.02 -4.43 18.42
N ILE A 432 1.35 -3.29 18.61
CA ILE A 432 1.65 -2.05 17.87
C ILE A 432 3.05 -1.56 18.22
N GLN A 433 3.42 -1.64 19.50
CA GLN A 433 4.72 -1.17 19.97
C GLN A 433 5.88 -2.11 19.65
N GLU A 434 5.66 -3.43 19.75
CA GLU A 434 6.72 -4.42 19.46
C GLU A 434 7.03 -4.52 17.95
N ALA A 435 6.15 -3.97 17.10
CA ALA A 435 6.39 -3.85 15.67
C ALA A 435 7.52 -2.84 15.39
N ARG A 436 8.62 -3.31 14.77
CA ARG A 436 9.75 -2.44 14.41
C ARG A 436 9.55 -1.79 13.04
N GLY A 437 9.57 -0.46 13.02
CA GLY A 437 9.52 0.37 11.81
C GLY A 437 8.11 0.81 11.41
N ASP A 438 7.99 1.96 10.74
CA ASP A 438 6.72 2.66 10.53
C ASP A 438 5.69 1.85 9.73
N SER A 439 6.12 1.08 8.74
CA SER A 439 5.21 0.23 7.96
C SER A 439 4.65 -0.91 8.80
N ALA A 440 5.46 -1.47 9.70
CA ALA A 440 5.05 -2.56 10.57
C ALA A 440 4.11 -2.07 11.69
N THR A 441 4.38 -0.90 12.27
CA THR A 441 3.50 -0.28 13.28
C THR A 441 2.15 0.08 12.69
N ILE A 442 2.11 0.65 11.47
CA ILE A 442 0.86 0.93 10.74
C ILE A 442 0.10 -0.37 10.44
N ALA A 443 0.79 -1.42 9.98
CA ALA A 443 0.15 -2.70 9.70
C ALA A 443 -0.41 -3.36 10.97
N ALA A 444 0.31 -3.28 12.09
CA ALA A 444 -0.15 -3.77 13.38
C ALA A 444 -1.38 -2.98 13.87
N ALA A 445 -1.33 -1.65 13.84
CA ALA A 445 -2.46 -0.80 14.22
C ALA A 445 -3.69 -1.07 13.34
N ALA A 446 -3.51 -1.17 12.03
CA ALA A 446 -4.58 -1.50 11.09
C ALA A 446 -5.16 -2.91 11.32
N ALA A 447 -4.33 -3.88 11.70
CA ALA A 447 -4.79 -5.24 11.99
C ALA A 447 -5.68 -5.29 13.24
N GLU A 448 -5.34 -4.53 14.29
CA GLU A 448 -6.10 -4.48 15.55
C GLU A 448 -7.50 -3.85 15.37
N VAL A 449 -7.69 -2.93 14.43
CA VAL A 449 -9.03 -2.38 14.12
C VAL A 449 -9.73 -3.05 12.93
N GLY A 450 -9.07 -3.98 12.25
CA GLY A 450 -9.60 -4.60 11.03
C GLY A 450 -9.61 -3.68 9.79
N TYR A 451 -8.77 -2.65 9.77
CA TYR A 451 -8.60 -1.75 8.62
C TYR A 451 -7.96 -2.49 7.45
N LYS A 452 -8.74 -2.78 6.40
CA LYS A 452 -8.29 -3.44 5.16
C LYS A 452 -8.93 -2.76 3.95
N PRO A 453 -8.23 -2.61 2.80
CA PRO A 453 -6.84 -3.00 2.54
C PRO A 453 -5.80 -2.00 3.07
N VAL A 454 -4.64 -2.52 3.50
CA VAL A 454 -3.43 -1.75 3.84
C VAL A 454 -2.40 -1.96 2.73
N PHE A 455 -1.94 -0.87 2.12
CA PHE A 455 -0.94 -0.92 1.06
C PHE A 455 0.42 -0.45 1.59
N SER A 456 1.23 -1.39 2.06
CA SER A 456 2.58 -1.11 2.60
C SER A 456 3.53 -0.44 1.59
N TRP A 457 3.29 -0.64 0.28
CA TRP A 457 4.07 -0.01 -0.79
C TRP A 457 3.82 1.49 -0.92
N MET A 458 2.68 2.01 -0.46
CA MET A 458 2.32 3.41 -0.63
C MET A 458 3.28 4.34 0.13
N ASN A 459 3.76 3.91 1.31
CA ASN A 459 4.80 4.62 2.06
C ASN A 459 6.13 4.67 1.31
N SER A 460 6.53 3.57 0.66
CA SER A 460 7.77 3.51 -0.14
C SER A 460 7.70 4.27 -1.48
N MET A 461 6.52 4.31 -2.10
CA MET A 461 6.32 5.02 -3.36
C MET A 461 6.25 6.53 -3.14
N SER A 462 5.62 6.99 -2.07
CA SER A 462 5.58 8.41 -1.72
C SER A 462 6.98 9.00 -1.48
N SER A 463 7.88 8.27 -0.79
CA SER A 463 9.26 8.72 -0.62
C SER A 463 10.06 8.73 -1.93
N MET A 464 9.79 7.79 -2.84
CA MET A 464 10.41 7.77 -4.17
C MET A 464 9.90 8.91 -5.07
N ILE A 465 8.62 9.27 -4.96
CA ILE A 465 8.05 10.40 -5.69
C ILE A 465 8.63 11.71 -5.16
N ASP A 466 8.78 11.86 -3.83
CA ASP A 466 9.47 13.01 -3.24
C ASP A 466 10.93 13.10 -3.70
N LEU A 467 11.63 11.96 -3.83
CA LEU A 467 13.01 11.91 -4.33
C LEU A 467 13.08 12.26 -5.83
N ALA A 468 12.13 11.73 -6.62
CA ALA A 468 12.04 12.02 -8.05
C ALA A 468 11.66 13.49 -8.30
N ALA A 469 10.76 14.05 -7.50
CA ALA A 469 10.39 15.46 -7.54
C ALA A 469 11.55 16.35 -7.08
N MET A 470 12.29 15.96 -6.03
CA MET A 470 13.51 16.67 -5.63
C MET A 470 14.58 16.62 -6.74
N GLY A 471 14.73 15.47 -7.41
CA GLY A 471 15.68 15.30 -8.51
C GLY A 471 15.30 16.00 -9.82
N THR A 472 14.02 16.31 -10.04
CA THR A 472 13.53 16.92 -11.29
C THR A 472 13.07 18.37 -11.14
N ILE A 473 12.62 18.77 -9.94
CA ILE A 473 12.00 20.07 -9.65
C ILE A 473 12.80 20.83 -8.58
N GLY A 474 13.67 20.16 -7.82
CA GLY A 474 14.49 20.80 -6.78
C GLY A 474 13.72 21.16 -5.50
N THR A 475 12.47 20.72 -5.38
CA THR A 475 11.64 20.93 -4.17
C THR A 475 11.10 19.60 -3.67
N LYS A 476 11.14 19.42 -2.34
CA LYS A 476 10.54 18.26 -1.67
C LYS A 476 9.03 18.48 -1.66
N THR A 477 8.30 17.58 -2.30
CA THR A 477 6.86 17.73 -2.52
C THR A 477 5.98 17.35 -1.32
N GLY A 478 6.56 16.76 -0.26
CA GLY A 478 5.84 16.45 0.98
C GLY A 478 4.83 15.31 0.83
N PHE A 479 5.00 14.44 -0.17
CA PHE A 479 4.10 13.30 -0.41
C PHE A 479 4.36 12.10 0.50
N SER A 480 5.52 12.03 1.15
CA SER A 480 5.79 11.09 2.24
C SER A 480 4.88 11.41 3.44
N GLU A 481 3.75 10.70 3.52
CA GLU A 481 2.89 10.75 4.70
C GLU A 481 3.65 10.22 5.92
N THR A 482 3.59 10.96 7.03
CA THR A 482 4.20 10.54 8.29
C THR A 482 3.40 9.39 8.91
N LEU A 483 4.04 8.64 9.81
CA LEU A 483 3.37 7.62 10.60
C LEU A 483 2.12 8.18 11.30
N GLU A 484 2.23 9.39 11.83
CA GLU A 484 1.14 10.09 12.54
C GLU A 484 -0.08 10.33 11.65
N THR A 485 0.10 10.80 10.41
CA THR A 485 -1.04 11.07 9.53
C THR A 485 -1.72 9.79 9.09
N GLN A 486 -0.96 8.70 8.89
CA GLN A 486 -1.53 7.38 8.57
C GLN A 486 -2.33 6.81 9.76
N LEU A 487 -1.78 6.89 10.97
CA LEU A 487 -2.51 6.46 12.18
C LEU A 487 -3.80 7.26 12.35
N ASN A 488 -3.76 8.59 12.18
CA ASN A 488 -4.95 9.43 12.25
C ASN A 488 -6.02 9.06 11.21
N LYS A 489 -5.63 8.64 9.99
CA LYS A 489 -6.58 8.13 8.99
C LYS A 489 -7.20 6.80 9.41
N ILE A 490 -6.41 5.89 9.99
CA ILE A 490 -6.92 4.61 10.52
C ILE A 490 -7.92 4.87 11.64
N TRP A 491 -7.55 5.72 12.61
CA TRP A 491 -8.39 6.09 13.74
C TRP A 491 -9.65 6.85 13.30
N GLY A 492 -9.54 7.79 12.36
CA GLY A 492 -10.68 8.53 11.80
C GLY A 492 -11.68 7.64 11.05
N ASN A 493 -11.21 6.70 10.24
CA ASN A 493 -12.07 5.69 9.62
C ASN A 493 -12.71 4.78 10.67
N THR A 494 -11.98 4.45 11.74
CA THR A 494 -12.51 3.67 12.86
C THR A 494 -13.59 4.42 13.63
N THR A 495 -13.40 5.72 13.91
CA THR A 495 -14.43 6.60 14.50
C THR A 495 -15.69 6.63 13.65
N THR A 496 -15.54 6.76 12.33
CA THR A 496 -16.66 6.77 11.39
C THR A 496 -17.42 5.44 11.42
N ALA A 497 -16.70 4.31 11.45
CA ALA A 497 -17.30 2.99 11.56
C ALA A 497 -18.02 2.78 12.91
N LEU A 498 -17.42 3.21 14.02
CA LEU A 498 -18.01 3.15 15.36
C LEU A 498 -19.29 4.00 15.43
N LYS A 499 -19.27 5.24 14.90
CA LYS A 499 -20.45 6.12 14.83
C LYS A 499 -21.57 5.46 14.01
N GLN A 500 -21.25 4.84 12.87
CA GLN A 500 -22.24 4.10 12.07
C GLN A 500 -22.79 2.85 12.76
N ILE A 501 -22.02 2.19 13.62
CA ILE A 501 -22.49 1.04 14.41
C ILE A 501 -23.43 1.52 15.50
N ALA A 502 -23.05 2.56 16.25
CA ALA A 502 -23.89 3.14 17.30
C ALA A 502 -25.24 3.60 16.73
N LEU A 503 -25.22 4.29 15.58
CA LEU A 503 -26.42 4.76 14.89
C LEU A 503 -27.22 3.66 14.17
N SER A 504 -26.69 2.43 14.03
CA SER A 504 -27.41 1.36 13.32
C SER A 504 -28.69 0.90 14.04
N HIS A 505 -28.79 1.17 15.35
CA HIS A 505 -29.97 0.91 16.17
C HIS A 505 -31.03 2.01 16.07
N ARG A 506 -30.73 3.14 15.43
CA ARG A 506 -31.67 4.24 15.20
C ARG A 506 -32.67 3.85 14.11
N LYS A 507 -33.92 3.56 14.51
CA LYS A 507 -35.02 3.36 13.56
C LYS A 507 -35.55 4.71 13.09
N LYS A 508 -35.83 4.84 11.79
CA LYS A 508 -36.34 6.08 11.18
C LYS A 508 -37.81 6.42 11.54
N ASP A 509 -38.52 5.47 12.14
CA ASP A 509 -39.97 5.57 12.38
C ASP A 509 -40.36 5.97 13.82
N GLU A 510 -39.40 6.07 14.75
CA GLU A 510 -39.64 6.41 16.16
C GLU A 510 -39.50 7.92 16.44
N LYS A 511 -40.04 8.39 17.59
CA LYS A 511 -40.04 9.81 18.01
C LYS A 511 -38.64 10.44 18.07
N ASP A 512 -37.60 9.61 18.16
CA ASP A 512 -36.20 10.01 18.24
C ASP A 512 -35.57 10.29 16.85
N ALA A 513 -36.34 10.13 15.77
CA ALA A 513 -35.89 10.43 14.42
C ALA A 513 -35.60 11.92 14.18
N GLN A 514 -36.19 12.82 14.97
CA GLN A 514 -35.99 14.28 14.86
C GLN A 514 -34.75 14.81 15.60
N MET A 515 -34.15 14.02 16.50
CA MET A 515 -32.96 14.43 17.26
C MET A 515 -31.71 14.44 16.37
N SER A 516 -30.75 15.32 16.69
CA SER A 516 -29.45 15.30 16.03
C SER A 516 -28.72 13.97 16.32
N GLU A 517 -27.82 13.53 15.44
CA GLU A 517 -27.09 12.26 15.66
C GLU A 517 -26.34 12.25 16.99
N ASP A 518 -25.77 13.39 17.38
CA ASP A 518 -24.93 13.49 18.57
C ASP A 518 -25.78 13.51 19.85
N GLU A 519 -26.96 14.13 19.83
CA GLU A 519 -27.93 14.12 20.92
C GLU A 519 -28.58 12.75 21.10
N TRP A 520 -28.81 12.02 20.01
CA TRP A 520 -29.30 10.64 20.06
C TRP A 520 -28.27 9.70 20.72
N LEU A 521 -26.99 9.87 20.37
CA LEU A 521 -25.89 9.13 20.99
C LEU A 521 -25.77 9.47 22.48
N GLU A 522 -25.98 10.73 22.85
CA GLU A 522 -26.02 11.16 24.24
C GLU A 522 -27.13 10.46 25.04
N ALA A 523 -28.34 10.39 24.48
CA ALA A 523 -29.51 9.80 25.13
C ALA A 523 -29.46 8.27 25.28
N HIS A 524 -28.71 7.55 24.44
CA HIS A 524 -28.68 6.09 24.43
C HIS A 524 -27.28 5.50 24.67
N PRO A 525 -26.74 5.56 25.91
CA PRO A 525 -25.44 4.98 26.27
C PRO A 525 -25.38 3.43 26.13
N GLU A 526 -26.51 2.74 26.11
CA GLU A 526 -26.61 1.28 25.97
C GLU A 526 -26.24 0.76 24.58
N TYR A 527 -26.47 1.55 23.52
CA TYR A 527 -26.15 1.15 22.14
C TYR A 527 -24.74 1.56 21.69
N ARG A 528 -24.03 2.36 22.51
CA ARG A 528 -22.66 2.77 22.21
C ARG A 528 -21.72 1.55 22.22
N PRO A 529 -20.89 1.36 21.18
CA PRO A 529 -19.86 0.33 21.18
C PRO A 529 -18.84 0.60 22.29
N VAL A 530 -18.20 -0.47 22.77
CA VAL A 530 -17.14 -0.38 23.79
C VAL A 530 -15.78 -0.62 23.14
N VAL A 531 -14.85 0.33 23.32
CA VAL A 531 -13.46 0.24 22.89
C VAL A 531 -12.59 -0.09 24.09
N VAL A 532 -11.92 -1.23 24.05
CA VAL A 532 -10.98 -1.69 25.09
C VAL A 532 -9.56 -1.53 24.56
N ILE A 533 -8.80 -0.62 25.16
CA ILE A 533 -7.38 -0.40 24.84
C ILE A 533 -6.56 -1.21 25.84
N ASP A 534 -5.99 -2.31 25.38
CA ASP A 534 -5.21 -3.25 26.17
C ASP A 534 -3.73 -2.89 26.17
N ASN A 535 -3.03 -3.19 27.26
CA ASN A 535 -1.61 -2.92 27.46
C ASN A 535 -1.19 -1.46 27.18
N PHE A 536 -1.98 -0.49 27.61
CA PHE A 536 -1.63 0.93 27.48
C PHE A 536 -0.33 1.24 28.25
N LEU A 537 0.55 2.05 27.64
CA LEU A 537 1.89 2.38 28.15
C LEU A 537 2.80 1.17 28.44
N HIS A 538 2.65 0.08 27.67
CA HIS A 538 3.65 -0.98 27.67
C HIS A 538 5.03 -0.38 27.31
N LYS A 539 6.10 -0.76 28.03
CA LYS A 539 7.51 -0.39 27.78
C LYS A 539 7.71 1.05 27.28
N ASN A 540 7.34 2.07 28.05
CA ASN A 540 7.40 3.46 27.59
C ASN A 540 8.85 3.96 27.39
N ASN A 541 9.45 3.62 26.26
CA ASN A 541 10.74 4.14 25.81
C ASN A 541 10.52 5.49 25.11
N GLU A 542 11.38 6.45 25.41
CA GLU A 542 11.38 7.79 24.81
C GLU A 542 11.61 7.70 23.29
N GLY A 543 10.68 8.25 22.50
CA GLY A 543 10.75 8.27 21.03
C GLY A 543 9.39 8.07 20.34
N ALA A 544 9.41 7.41 19.17
CA ALA A 544 8.24 7.17 18.31
C ALA A 544 7.08 6.40 19.00
N SER A 545 7.38 5.65 20.06
CA SER A 545 6.37 4.97 20.90
C SER A 545 5.51 5.93 21.71
N SER A 546 6.05 7.07 22.16
CA SER A 546 5.26 8.10 22.88
C SER A 546 4.18 8.68 21.97
N VAL A 547 4.53 8.91 20.69
CA VAL A 547 3.61 9.49 19.70
C VAL A 547 2.37 8.61 19.50
N VAL A 548 2.55 7.28 19.45
CA VAL A 548 1.42 6.35 19.29
C VAL A 548 0.47 6.41 20.49
N TYR A 549 1.01 6.43 21.72
CA TYR A 549 0.20 6.51 22.93
C TYR A 549 -0.49 7.87 23.10
N ASP A 550 0.19 8.97 22.82
CA ASP A 550 -0.38 10.32 22.85
C ASP A 550 -1.52 10.42 21.82
N LYS A 551 -1.34 9.91 20.59
CA LYS A 551 -2.41 9.88 19.57
C LYS A 551 -3.56 8.94 19.89
N MET A 552 -3.29 7.80 20.52
CA MET A 552 -4.34 6.90 21.01
C MET A 552 -5.17 7.57 22.12
N GLY A 553 -4.51 8.32 23.02
CA GLY A 553 -5.15 9.12 24.05
C GLY A 553 -6.01 10.24 23.47
N GLU A 554 -5.48 11.01 22.51
CA GLU A 554 -6.22 12.05 21.77
C GLU A 554 -7.46 11.47 21.05
N TRP A 555 -7.32 10.32 20.39
CA TRP A 555 -8.42 9.65 19.70
C TRP A 555 -9.49 9.14 20.66
N ALA A 556 -9.09 8.51 21.76
CA ALA A 556 -10.02 8.07 22.81
C ALA A 556 -10.76 9.25 23.45
N ALA A 557 -10.07 10.37 23.66
CA ALA A 557 -10.69 11.61 24.11
C ALA A 557 -11.74 12.11 23.10
N ALA A 558 -11.42 12.09 21.80
CA ALA A 558 -12.38 12.45 20.74
C ALA A 558 -13.62 11.54 20.73
N LEU A 559 -13.46 10.23 20.93
CA LEU A 559 -14.60 9.28 20.99
C LEU A 559 -15.53 9.53 22.17
N THR A 560 -14.96 9.78 23.35
CA THR A 560 -15.72 10.00 24.59
C THR A 560 -16.38 11.38 24.60
N THR A 561 -15.69 12.43 24.15
CA THR A 561 -16.27 13.78 24.01
C THR A 561 -17.41 13.86 22.99
N GLN A 562 -17.36 13.07 21.91
CA GLN A 562 -18.43 12.99 20.91
C GLN A 562 -19.52 11.96 21.28
N ASN A 563 -19.45 11.33 22.45
CA ASN A 563 -20.40 10.29 22.90
C ASN A 563 -20.55 9.11 21.91
N ILE A 564 -19.53 8.82 21.10
CA ILE A 564 -19.59 7.76 20.07
C ILE A 564 -19.44 6.37 20.70
N ALA A 565 -18.54 6.24 21.67
CA ALA A 565 -18.15 4.95 22.24
C ALA A 565 -17.73 5.08 23.71
N HIS A 566 -17.92 4.00 24.48
CA HIS A 566 -17.31 3.85 25.80
C HIS A 566 -15.86 3.42 25.65
N VAL A 567 -14.92 3.99 26.42
CA VAL A 567 -13.50 3.65 26.31
C VAL A 567 -12.97 3.13 27.65
N ILE A 568 -12.39 1.92 27.61
CA ILE A 568 -11.78 1.25 28.76
C ILE A 568 -10.29 1.08 28.49
N PHE A 569 -9.44 1.67 29.33
CA PHE A 569 -7.99 1.49 29.28
C PHE A 569 -7.56 0.42 30.28
N LEU A 570 -6.80 -0.57 29.80
CA LEU A 570 -6.11 -1.54 30.65
C LEU A 570 -4.63 -1.16 30.72
N THR A 571 -4.18 -0.69 31.87
CA THR A 571 -2.78 -0.26 32.09
C THR A 571 -2.15 -1.01 33.25
N THR A 572 -0.85 -1.27 33.16
CA THR A 572 -0.02 -1.73 34.29
C THR A 572 0.70 -0.56 34.94
N ASP A 573 0.98 0.49 34.17
CA ASP A 573 1.72 1.66 34.62
C ASP A 573 0.80 2.60 35.40
N VAL A 574 1.31 3.16 36.50
CA VAL A 574 0.68 4.19 37.34
C VAL A 574 0.78 5.58 36.69
N SER A 575 1.74 5.78 35.79
CA SER A 575 2.01 7.05 35.10
C SER A 575 0.99 7.40 34.00
N PHE A 576 -0.06 6.59 33.82
CA PHE A 576 -1.08 6.81 32.80
C PHE A 576 -1.78 8.16 32.93
N SER A 577 -1.94 8.64 34.17
CA SER A 577 -2.58 9.93 34.45
C SER A 577 -1.88 11.08 33.73
N LYS A 578 -0.53 11.06 33.60
CA LYS A 578 0.26 12.09 32.91
C LYS A 578 0.05 12.08 31.39
N SER A 579 -0.15 10.92 30.77
CA SER A 579 -0.36 10.81 29.32
C SER A 579 -1.82 11.13 28.98
N LEU A 580 -2.77 10.63 29.77
CA LEU A 580 -4.19 10.85 29.53
C LEU A 580 -4.64 12.27 29.89
N SER A 581 -4.02 12.91 30.89
CA SER A 581 -4.32 14.33 31.23
C SER A 581 -3.90 15.30 30.13
N LYS A 582 -2.96 14.95 29.26
CA LYS A 582 -2.66 15.77 28.07
C LYS A 582 -3.84 15.82 27.10
N ALA A 583 -4.55 14.69 26.96
CA ALA A 583 -5.70 14.57 26.06
C ALA A 583 -6.99 15.11 26.71
N LEU A 584 -7.14 14.97 28.03
CA LEU A 584 -8.29 15.43 28.81
C LEU A 584 -7.82 16.11 30.12
N PRO A 585 -7.39 17.38 30.08
CA PRO A 585 -6.87 18.07 31.27
C PRO A 585 -7.96 18.41 32.30
N ASP A 586 -9.19 18.64 31.86
CA ASP A 586 -10.27 19.17 32.70
C ASP A 586 -11.14 18.09 33.36
N ARG A 587 -10.77 16.80 33.26
CA ARG A 587 -11.61 15.68 33.72
C ARG A 587 -10.88 14.73 34.65
N VAL A 588 -11.61 14.21 35.65
CA VAL A 588 -11.12 13.18 36.57
C VAL A 588 -11.43 11.80 36.00
N PHE A 589 -10.41 10.95 35.89
CA PHE A 589 -10.56 9.59 35.35
C PHE A 589 -11.22 8.64 36.35
N ARG A 590 -12.18 7.83 35.89
CA ARG A 590 -12.75 6.74 36.70
C ARG A 590 -11.76 5.59 36.73
N GLN A 591 -11.26 5.26 37.90
CA GLN A 591 -10.20 4.26 38.05
C GLN A 591 -10.66 3.08 38.91
N ILE A 592 -10.37 1.86 38.46
CA ILE A 592 -10.43 0.65 39.28
C ILE A 592 -9.03 0.06 39.37
N THR A 593 -8.57 -0.18 40.59
CA THR A 593 -7.33 -0.90 40.86
C THR A 593 -7.65 -2.37 41.11
N LEU A 594 -7.14 -3.25 40.25
CA LEU A 594 -7.21 -4.70 40.43
C LEU A 594 -5.98 -5.16 41.22
N SER A 595 -6.25 -5.74 42.39
CA SER A 595 -5.26 -6.38 43.25
C SER A 595 -5.20 -7.89 43.03
N ASP A 596 -4.20 -8.51 43.64
CA ASP A 596 -4.08 -9.97 43.72
C ASP A 596 -5.29 -10.56 44.47
N CYS A 597 -5.61 -11.83 44.16
CA CYS A 597 -6.72 -12.52 44.81
C CYS A 597 -6.42 -12.75 46.30
N THR A 598 -7.47 -12.85 47.11
CA THR A 598 -7.33 -13.29 48.50
C THR A 598 -6.82 -14.74 48.55
N PRO A 599 -6.06 -15.14 49.60
CA PRO A 599 -5.52 -16.50 49.70
C PRO A 599 -6.63 -17.58 49.69
N GLU A 600 -7.80 -17.26 50.24
CA GLU A 600 -8.96 -18.16 50.23
C GLU A 600 -9.50 -18.42 48.81
N VAL A 601 -9.58 -17.38 47.99
CA VAL A 601 -10.04 -17.47 46.59
C VAL A 601 -8.98 -18.16 45.74
N ALA A 602 -7.70 -17.86 45.97
CA ALA A 602 -6.57 -18.52 45.34
C ALA A 602 -6.59 -20.05 45.58
N LYS A 603 -6.87 -20.46 46.83
CA LYS A 603 -7.00 -21.88 47.19
C LYS A 603 -8.13 -22.55 46.43
N LYS A 604 -9.33 -21.95 46.45
CA LYS A 604 -10.50 -22.48 45.74
C LYS A 604 -10.22 -22.62 44.25
N LEU A 605 -9.54 -21.64 43.65
CA LEU A 605 -9.15 -21.66 42.24
C LEU A 605 -8.21 -22.82 41.92
N VAL A 606 -7.15 -23.02 42.71
CA VAL A 606 -6.21 -24.13 42.48
C VAL A 606 -6.91 -25.47 42.65
N ILE A 607 -7.75 -25.62 43.69
CA ILE A 607 -8.53 -26.85 43.92
C ILE A 607 -9.46 -27.12 42.73
N GLN A 608 -10.16 -26.10 42.24
CA GLN A 608 -11.06 -26.25 41.10
C GLN A 608 -10.27 -26.67 39.86
N HIS A 609 -9.17 -25.98 39.54
CA HIS A 609 -8.30 -26.33 38.41
C HIS A 609 -7.79 -27.78 38.48
N LEU A 610 -7.49 -28.29 39.68
CA LEU A 610 -7.09 -29.68 39.89
C LEU A 610 -8.25 -30.67 39.69
N SER A 611 -9.49 -30.26 39.98
CA SER A 611 -10.69 -31.11 39.88
C SER A 611 -11.34 -31.17 38.49
N THR A 612 -11.30 -30.10 37.68
CA THR A 612 -12.06 -29.99 36.41
C THR A 612 -11.59 -30.95 35.30
N GLU A 613 -10.40 -31.55 35.41
CA GLU A 613 -9.87 -32.48 34.39
C GLU A 613 -9.91 -33.95 34.83
N THR A 614 -10.22 -34.25 36.09
CA THR A 614 -10.34 -35.64 36.57
C THR A 614 -11.66 -36.31 36.22
N ASP A 615 -12.67 -35.55 35.78
CA ASP A 615 -13.99 -36.11 35.40
C ASP A 615 -13.99 -36.74 33.98
N GLU A 616 -12.90 -36.64 33.20
CA GLU A 616 -12.77 -37.28 31.88
C GLU A 616 -12.08 -38.66 31.90
N GLU A 617 -11.57 -39.14 33.06
CA GLU A 617 -10.92 -40.45 33.19
C GLU A 617 -11.60 -41.30 34.29
N SER A 618 -12.85 -41.68 34.07
CA SER A 618 -13.61 -42.58 34.97
C SER A 618 -13.64 -44.03 34.48
N ASP A 619 -12.48 -44.61 34.13
CA ASP A 619 -12.31 -46.06 33.98
C ASP A 619 -10.82 -46.49 34.17
N ALA A 620 -10.46 -46.92 35.41
CA ALA A 620 -9.40 -47.89 35.86
C ALA A 620 -8.47 -47.41 37.03
N PRO A 621 -7.64 -48.29 37.65
CA PRO A 621 -7.83 -49.20 38.79
C PRO A 621 -7.16 -48.73 40.12
N GLU A 622 -6.96 -49.64 41.11
CA GLU A 622 -6.63 -49.40 42.54
C GLU A 622 -5.46 -48.43 42.91
N ASP A 623 -4.61 -48.05 41.97
CA ASP A 623 -3.54 -47.05 42.16
C ASP A 623 -4.08 -45.63 42.46
N GLU A 624 -5.35 -45.35 42.13
CA GLU A 624 -6.01 -44.08 42.43
C GLU A 624 -6.21 -43.81 43.93
N LYS A 625 -6.27 -44.84 44.80
CA LYS A 625 -6.40 -44.62 46.25
C LYS A 625 -5.13 -44.00 46.85
N LEU A 626 -3.96 -44.28 46.26
CA LEU A 626 -2.69 -43.63 46.61
C LEU A 626 -2.61 -42.21 46.05
N ALA A 627 -3.12 -41.98 44.83
CA ALA A 627 -3.23 -40.64 44.24
C ALA A 627 -4.19 -39.73 45.01
N ALA A 628 -5.33 -40.25 45.48
CA ALA A 628 -6.28 -39.50 46.31
C ALA A 628 -5.76 -39.20 47.73
N ARG A 629 -4.92 -40.08 48.30
CA ARG A 629 -4.22 -39.82 49.58
C ARG A 629 -3.12 -38.79 49.42
N LYS A 630 -2.34 -38.85 48.33
CA LYS A 630 -1.34 -37.82 47.98
C LYS A 630 -2.00 -36.46 47.73
N ARG A 631 -3.12 -36.42 46.99
CA ARG A 631 -3.93 -35.20 46.80
C ARG A 631 -4.39 -34.59 48.13
N ARG A 632 -4.70 -35.38 49.16
CA ARG A 632 -5.06 -34.85 50.50
C ARG A 632 -3.87 -34.26 51.25
N SER A 633 -2.68 -34.86 51.19
CA SER A 633 -1.47 -34.24 51.75
C SER A 633 -1.05 -32.99 50.97
N ASP A 634 -1.25 -32.99 49.66
CA ASP A 634 -0.95 -31.85 48.80
C ASP A 634 -1.87 -30.65 49.09
N LEU A 635 -3.10 -30.89 49.56
CA LEU A 635 -4.05 -29.83 49.98
C LEU A 635 -3.66 -29.15 51.29
N ASP A 636 -2.98 -29.86 52.20
CA ASP A 636 -2.48 -29.30 53.47
C ASP A 636 -1.22 -28.45 53.23
N GLU A 637 -0.34 -28.87 52.31
CA GLU A 637 0.83 -28.08 51.88
C GLU A 637 0.44 -26.83 51.07
N LEU A 638 -0.71 -26.87 50.39
CA LEU A 638 -1.17 -25.82 49.47
C LEU A 638 -1.35 -24.47 50.17
N ASP A 639 -1.79 -24.43 51.43
CA ASP A 639 -2.00 -23.17 52.16
C ASP A 639 -0.67 -22.42 52.35
N SER A 640 0.35 -23.11 52.85
CA SER A 640 1.71 -22.56 53.01
C SER A 640 2.31 -22.08 51.68
N VAL A 641 1.97 -22.77 50.59
CA VAL A 641 2.46 -22.50 49.24
C VAL A 641 1.79 -21.25 48.66
N ILE A 642 0.49 -21.08 48.90
CA ILE A 642 -0.28 -19.92 48.45
C ILE A 642 0.13 -18.66 49.19
N ASP A 643 0.46 -18.75 50.48
CA ASP A 643 0.97 -17.59 51.24
C ASP A 643 2.28 -17.05 50.64
N VAL A 644 3.17 -17.93 50.18
CA VAL A 644 4.45 -17.56 49.54
C VAL A 644 4.25 -17.09 48.10
N LEU A 645 3.41 -17.78 47.33
CA LEU A 645 3.18 -17.46 45.92
C LEU A 645 2.32 -16.19 45.74
N GLY A 646 1.39 -15.97 46.66
CA GLY A 646 0.35 -14.96 46.61
C GLY A 646 -0.80 -15.31 45.66
N GLY A 647 -1.73 -14.36 45.50
CA GLY A 647 -2.98 -14.54 44.77
C GLY A 647 -2.94 -14.14 43.28
N ARG A 648 -1.76 -14.10 42.65
CA ARG A 648 -1.64 -13.70 41.24
C ARG A 648 -2.15 -14.83 40.33
N LEU A 649 -3.13 -14.53 39.49
CA LEU A 649 -3.82 -15.54 38.66
C LEU A 649 -2.85 -16.34 37.78
N GLN A 650 -1.95 -15.65 37.08
CA GLN A 650 -0.96 -16.31 36.22
C GLN A 650 -0.04 -17.27 37.00
N ASP A 651 0.38 -16.89 38.21
CA ASP A 651 1.26 -17.71 39.03
C ASP A 651 0.50 -18.91 39.62
N LEU A 652 -0.77 -18.72 40.02
CA LEU A 652 -1.66 -19.80 40.47
C LEU A 652 -1.98 -20.80 39.35
N GLU A 653 -2.21 -20.32 38.14
CA GLU A 653 -2.38 -21.18 36.96
C GLU A 653 -1.10 -21.99 36.72
N PHE A 654 0.07 -21.36 36.80
CA PHE A 654 1.34 -22.05 36.61
C PHE A 654 1.58 -23.10 37.69
N LEU A 655 1.30 -22.79 38.96
CA LEU A 655 1.33 -23.74 40.07
C LEU A 655 0.39 -24.92 39.81
N SER A 656 -0.87 -24.65 39.44
CA SER A 656 -1.86 -25.70 39.18
C SER A 656 -1.41 -26.65 38.08
N ARG A 657 -0.83 -26.12 36.99
CA ARG A 657 -0.28 -26.93 35.88
C ARG A 657 0.87 -27.83 36.33
N ARG A 658 1.74 -27.35 37.23
CA ARG A 658 2.86 -28.14 37.76
C ARG A 658 2.40 -29.25 38.70
N ILE A 659 1.44 -28.96 39.57
CA ILE A 659 0.83 -29.97 40.44
C ILE A 659 0.14 -31.05 39.59
N LYS A 660 -0.54 -30.67 38.49
CA LYS A 660 -1.12 -31.62 37.53
C LYS A 660 -0.08 -32.54 36.88
N THR A 661 1.12 -32.04 36.60
CA THR A 661 2.22 -32.87 36.07
C THR A 661 2.82 -33.84 37.11
N GLY A 662 2.29 -33.87 38.34
CA GLY A 662 2.69 -34.79 39.39
C GLY A 662 3.78 -34.26 40.33
N GLU A 663 4.09 -32.96 40.27
CA GLU A 663 5.02 -32.32 41.22
C GLU A 663 4.30 -32.00 42.54
N SER A 664 4.98 -32.16 43.69
CA SER A 664 4.41 -31.72 44.97
C SER A 664 4.32 -30.19 45.04
N PRO A 665 3.31 -29.62 45.72
CA PRO A 665 3.13 -28.16 45.81
C PRO A 665 4.39 -27.43 46.31
N GLY A 666 5.03 -27.95 47.36
CA GLY A 666 6.24 -27.35 47.91
C GLY A 666 7.47 -27.41 46.99
N ARG A 667 7.55 -28.40 46.09
CA ARG A 667 8.62 -28.48 45.07
C ARG A 667 8.32 -27.53 43.90
N ALA A 668 7.07 -27.48 43.47
CA ALA A 668 6.63 -26.60 42.40
C ALA A 668 6.89 -25.12 42.74
N VAL A 669 6.58 -24.69 43.97
CA VAL A 669 6.87 -23.32 44.44
C VAL A 669 8.36 -23.02 44.46
N ARG A 670 9.19 -23.92 45.00
CA ARG A 670 10.65 -23.71 45.01
C ARG A 670 11.20 -23.47 43.60
N GLN A 671 10.75 -24.25 42.63
CA GLN A 671 11.14 -24.05 41.24
C GLN A 671 10.57 -22.75 40.63
N ILE A 672 9.39 -22.28 41.07
CA ILE A 672 8.86 -20.96 40.68
C ILE A 672 9.74 -19.85 41.25
N ILE A 673 10.19 -19.97 42.50
CA ILE A 673 11.10 -19.03 43.16
C ILE A 673 12.44 -18.99 42.43
N GLU A 674 13.05 -20.14 42.15
CA GLU A 674 14.33 -20.23 41.40
C GLU A 674 14.22 -19.61 39.99
N GLN A 675 13.11 -19.86 39.29
CA GLN A 675 12.83 -19.27 37.99
C GLN A 675 12.67 -17.74 38.09
N SER A 676 11.94 -17.27 39.11
CA SER A 676 11.74 -15.83 39.36
C SER A 676 13.05 -15.13 39.73
N ALA A 677 13.89 -15.76 40.56
CA ALA A 677 15.23 -15.29 40.90
C ALA A 677 16.13 -15.17 39.66
N SER A 678 16.07 -16.16 38.76
CA SER A 678 16.79 -16.14 37.48
C SER A 678 16.29 -15.03 36.54
N GLU A 679 14.97 -14.79 36.51
CA GLU A 679 14.37 -13.67 35.78
C GLU A 679 14.86 -12.33 36.33
N ILE A 680 14.89 -12.17 37.66
CA ILE A 680 15.35 -10.95 38.33
C ILE A 680 16.83 -10.69 37.99
N LEU A 681 17.68 -11.70 38.11
CA LEU A 681 19.10 -11.60 37.77
C LEU A 681 19.30 -11.13 36.34
N LYS A 682 18.62 -11.79 35.39
CA LYS A 682 18.76 -11.46 33.98
C LYS A 682 18.24 -10.05 33.68
N MET A 683 17.03 -9.71 34.11
CA MET A 683 16.36 -8.47 33.73
C MET A 683 16.89 -7.22 34.45
N TYR A 684 17.26 -7.31 35.73
CA TYR A 684 17.60 -6.12 36.53
C TYR A 684 19.09 -5.98 36.82
N LEU A 685 19.82 -7.10 36.93
CA LEU A 685 21.20 -7.09 37.41
C LEU A 685 22.23 -7.35 36.30
N LEU A 686 21.93 -8.24 35.34
CA LEU A 686 22.90 -8.73 34.35
C LEU A 686 22.69 -8.25 32.90
N ASP A 687 21.48 -7.79 32.52
CA ASP A 687 21.13 -7.59 31.10
C ASP A 687 22.13 -6.73 30.28
N VAL A 688 22.26 -7.10 29.01
CA VAL A 688 23.38 -6.79 28.09
C VAL A 688 23.26 -5.41 27.43
N ASP A 689 22.05 -4.81 27.39
CA ASP A 689 21.78 -3.52 26.73
C ASP A 689 21.68 -2.35 27.74
N THR A 690 22.83 -1.87 28.20
CA THR A 690 22.98 -0.76 29.16
C THR A 690 22.41 0.59 28.70
N ALA A 691 22.22 0.79 27.39
CA ALA A 691 21.76 2.06 26.80
C ALA A 691 20.26 2.36 27.02
N SER A 692 19.46 1.37 27.42
CA SER A 692 17.99 1.52 27.55
C SER A 692 17.50 1.64 29.00
N ARG A 693 18.38 1.46 30.00
CA ARG A 693 17.98 1.43 31.42
C ARG A 693 17.98 2.81 32.06
N LYS A 694 16.93 3.09 32.82
CA LYS A 694 16.80 4.29 33.68
C LYS A 694 17.34 4.09 35.10
N TRP A 695 17.80 2.87 35.44
CA TRP A 695 18.32 2.51 36.76
C TRP A 695 19.69 1.85 36.66
N THR A 696 20.47 1.93 37.75
CA THR A 696 21.73 1.18 37.85
C THR A 696 21.52 -0.18 38.53
N PRO A 697 22.33 -1.22 38.19
CA PRO A 697 22.26 -2.51 38.86
C PRO A 697 22.47 -2.42 40.38
N GLN A 698 23.31 -1.47 40.83
CA GLN A 698 23.58 -1.19 42.23
C GLN A 698 22.33 -0.70 42.98
N GLN A 699 21.55 0.20 42.35
CA GLN A 699 20.30 0.70 42.90
C GLN A 699 19.26 -0.42 43.02
N ALA A 700 19.13 -1.25 41.97
CA ALA A 700 18.24 -2.41 42.00
C ALA A 700 18.66 -3.43 43.07
N TRP A 701 19.95 -3.74 43.19
CA TRP A 701 20.45 -4.66 44.21
C TRP A 701 20.23 -4.16 45.64
N LEU A 702 20.42 -2.86 45.90
CA LEU A 702 20.15 -2.29 47.21
C LEU A 702 18.69 -2.50 47.62
N LEU A 703 17.76 -2.27 46.70
CA LEU A 703 16.33 -2.51 46.91
C LEU A 703 16.04 -3.98 47.19
N ILE A 704 16.59 -4.90 46.39
CA ILE A 704 16.45 -6.35 46.59
C ILE A 704 16.93 -6.74 47.99
N LYS A 705 18.12 -6.28 48.40
CA LYS A 705 18.70 -6.56 49.71
C LYS A 705 17.86 -6.01 50.86
N GLN A 706 17.35 -4.78 50.72
CA GLN A 706 16.51 -4.16 51.75
C GLN A 706 15.12 -4.79 51.82
N LEU A 707 14.54 -5.20 50.69
CA LEU A 707 13.23 -5.87 50.62
C LEU A 707 13.29 -7.34 51.04
N ALA A 708 14.44 -8.00 50.91
CA ALA A 708 14.67 -9.33 51.48
C ALA A 708 14.74 -9.26 53.03
N ALA A 709 15.36 -8.23 53.58
CA ALA A 709 15.46 -8.07 55.04
C ALA A 709 14.16 -7.53 55.68
N ASN A 710 13.45 -6.66 54.97
CA ASN A 710 12.20 -6.05 55.42
C ASN A 710 11.13 -6.21 54.34
N GLU A 711 9.99 -6.81 54.68
CA GLU A 711 8.89 -7.02 53.71
C GLU A 711 8.38 -5.72 53.07
N THR A 712 8.49 -4.60 53.80
CA THR A 712 8.07 -3.27 53.33
C THR A 712 9.10 -2.21 53.67
N LEU A 713 9.34 -1.29 52.73
CA LEU A 713 10.26 -0.16 52.93
C LEU A 713 9.50 1.16 52.97
N ARG A 714 10.00 2.11 53.75
CA ARG A 714 9.47 3.47 53.80
C ARG A 714 9.99 4.28 52.62
N TYR A 715 9.08 4.86 51.84
CA TYR A 715 9.45 5.56 50.59
C TYR A 715 10.47 6.69 50.83
N ASN A 716 10.23 7.55 51.82
CA ASN A 716 11.10 8.69 52.12
C ASN A 716 12.47 8.27 52.68
N GLU A 717 12.54 7.15 53.41
CA GLU A 717 13.80 6.66 53.99
C GLU A 717 14.77 6.21 52.90
N LEU A 718 14.23 5.59 51.84
CA LEU A 718 15.01 5.19 50.69
C LEU A 718 15.59 6.39 49.92
N LEU A 719 14.81 7.46 49.73
CA LEU A 719 15.28 8.67 49.05
C LEU A 719 16.38 9.42 49.82
N LEU A 720 16.49 9.22 51.13
CA LEU A 720 17.57 9.79 51.94
C LEU A 720 18.90 9.03 51.76
N ASN A 721 18.89 7.85 51.16
CA ASN A 721 20.09 7.08 50.90
C ASN A 721 20.94 7.75 49.80
N ASP A 722 22.27 7.77 49.97
CA ASP A 722 23.19 8.42 49.03
C ASP A 722 23.07 7.89 47.58
N LEU A 723 22.61 6.64 47.40
CA LEU A 723 22.36 6.05 46.08
C LEU A 723 21.06 6.52 45.40
N PHE A 724 20.15 7.16 46.15
CA PHE A 724 18.79 7.53 45.72
C PHE A 724 18.43 9.01 45.96
N LYS A 725 19.42 9.87 46.21
CA LYS A 725 19.24 11.29 46.57
C LYS A 725 18.41 12.12 45.58
N ASP A 726 18.36 11.72 44.31
CA ASP A 726 17.48 12.24 43.25
C ASP A 726 16.81 11.08 42.48
N GLY A 727 16.47 9.99 43.19
CA GLY A 727 16.12 8.68 42.64
C GLY A 727 14.64 8.44 42.34
N GLU A 728 13.74 9.42 42.50
CA GLU A 728 12.32 9.25 42.18
C GLU A 728 12.04 8.71 40.76
N PRO A 729 12.69 9.18 39.67
CA PRO A 729 12.48 8.60 38.34
C PRO A 729 12.99 7.15 38.25
N VAL A 730 14.00 6.79 39.06
CA VAL A 730 14.51 5.41 39.15
C VAL A 730 13.47 4.51 39.80
N LEU A 731 12.86 4.96 40.90
CA LEU A 731 11.80 4.20 41.58
C LEU A 731 10.57 4.02 40.69
N GLN A 732 10.17 5.05 39.96
CA GLN A 732 9.08 4.95 38.97
C GLN A 732 9.44 3.96 37.85
N ALA A 733 10.69 3.97 37.35
CA ALA A 733 11.12 3.03 36.32
C ALA A 733 11.17 1.57 36.84
N LEU A 734 11.59 1.36 38.09
CA LEU A 734 11.60 0.04 38.73
C LEU A 734 10.19 -0.47 39.07
N GLU A 735 9.27 0.44 39.39
CA GLU A 735 7.84 0.11 39.51
C GLU A 735 7.23 -0.28 38.17
N GLN A 736 7.53 0.47 37.10
CA GLN A 736 7.10 0.15 35.73
C GLN A 736 7.64 -1.19 35.24
N ALA A 737 8.85 -1.54 35.65
CA ALA A 737 9.45 -2.83 35.34
C ALA A 737 8.86 -3.98 36.18
N GLU A 738 8.02 -3.68 37.19
CA GLU A 738 7.42 -4.62 38.14
C GLU A 738 8.41 -5.26 39.14
N LEU A 739 9.60 -4.68 39.35
CA LEU A 739 10.48 -5.14 40.43
C LEU A 739 9.89 -4.81 41.80
N ILE A 740 9.36 -3.59 41.92
CA ILE A 740 8.76 -3.05 43.14
C ILE A 740 7.35 -2.54 42.86
N ALA A 741 6.54 -2.35 43.90
CA ALA A 741 5.25 -1.70 43.86
C ALA A 741 5.22 -0.56 44.89
N ILE A 742 4.79 0.63 44.47
CA ILE A 742 4.68 1.80 45.35
C ILE A 742 3.23 1.93 45.82
N THR A 743 3.04 1.79 47.12
CA THR A 743 1.74 1.98 47.76
C THR A 743 1.56 3.44 48.14
N SER A 744 0.45 4.05 47.71
CA SER A 744 0.09 5.41 48.06
C SER A 744 -0.94 5.43 49.19
N LYS A 745 -0.83 6.41 50.08
CA LYS A 745 -1.80 6.67 51.16
C LYS A 745 -2.16 8.14 51.15
N ASN A 746 -3.44 8.46 50.95
CA ASN A 746 -3.94 9.84 50.80
C ASN A 746 -3.26 10.62 49.66
N GLY A 747 -3.03 9.97 48.52
CA GLY A 747 -2.46 10.61 47.32
C GLY A 747 -0.94 10.84 47.36
N ARG A 748 -0.23 10.43 48.43
CA ARG A 748 1.24 10.46 48.49
C ARG A 748 1.84 9.05 48.54
N PRO A 749 3.01 8.80 47.92
CA PRO A 749 3.77 7.58 48.12
C PRO A 749 4.07 7.35 49.61
N TYR A 750 3.82 6.14 50.11
CA TYR A 750 3.94 5.80 51.53
C TYR A 750 4.96 4.68 51.76
N SER A 751 4.73 3.51 51.15
CA SER A 751 5.62 2.35 51.30
C SER A 751 5.91 1.66 49.97
N ILE A 752 7.06 1.01 49.90
CA ILE A 752 7.52 0.21 48.76
C ILE A 752 7.44 -1.26 49.17
N LYS A 753 6.92 -2.09 48.27
CA LYS A 753 6.81 -3.55 48.41
C LYS A 753 7.43 -4.24 47.19
N PRO A 754 7.73 -5.56 47.26
CA PRO A 754 8.04 -6.34 46.06
C PRO A 754 6.89 -6.24 45.04
N GLY A 755 7.22 -6.18 43.74
CA GLY A 755 6.21 -6.03 42.68
C GLY A 755 5.32 -7.26 42.47
N ARG A 756 5.83 -8.44 42.85
CA ARG A 756 5.08 -9.70 42.93
C ARG A 756 5.28 -10.31 44.33
N PRO A 757 4.27 -10.96 44.91
CA PRO A 757 4.44 -11.64 46.21
C PRO A 757 5.59 -12.65 46.19
N VAL A 758 5.69 -13.45 45.12
CA VAL A 758 6.79 -14.40 44.88
C VAL A 758 8.19 -13.76 44.96
N TYR A 759 8.32 -12.47 44.61
CA TYR A 759 9.61 -11.81 44.61
C TYR A 759 10.20 -11.64 45.99
N GLN A 760 9.39 -11.63 47.05
CA GLN A 760 9.91 -11.60 48.41
C GLN A 760 10.79 -12.82 48.68
N ALA A 761 10.26 -14.02 48.46
CA ALA A 761 11.01 -15.27 48.59
C ALA A 761 12.15 -15.38 47.57
N ALA A 762 12.00 -14.81 46.37
CA ALA A 762 13.08 -14.77 45.39
C ALA A 762 14.22 -13.83 45.81
N PHE A 763 13.93 -12.71 46.46
CA PHE A 763 14.94 -11.79 46.99
C PHE A 763 15.71 -12.44 48.13
N GLU A 764 15.03 -13.14 49.03
CA GLU A 764 15.67 -13.95 50.08
C GLU A 764 16.63 -14.98 49.45
N TYR A 765 16.13 -15.77 48.50
CA TYR A 765 16.92 -16.76 47.76
C TYR A 765 18.17 -16.15 47.08
N LEU A 766 18.04 -14.95 46.49
CA LEU A 766 19.17 -14.24 45.88
C LEU A 766 20.16 -13.69 46.92
N THR A 767 19.68 -13.27 48.09
CA THR A 767 20.55 -12.74 49.15
C THR A 767 21.24 -13.83 49.97
N ASP A 768 20.75 -15.06 49.90
CA ASP A 768 21.37 -16.25 50.48
C ASP A 768 22.61 -16.71 49.69
N ASP A 769 22.68 -16.40 48.39
CA ASP A 769 23.89 -16.59 47.59
C ASP A 769 24.98 -15.60 48.01
N GLU A 770 25.89 -16.09 48.84
CA GLU A 770 26.99 -15.29 49.38
C GLU A 770 27.94 -14.73 48.31
N VAL A 771 28.15 -15.46 47.20
CA VAL A 771 29.08 -15.05 46.14
C VAL A 771 28.46 -13.91 45.32
N LEU A 772 27.19 -14.08 44.93
CA LEU A 772 26.43 -13.04 44.24
C LEU A 772 26.35 -11.78 45.11
N LYS A 773 26.00 -11.94 46.39
CA LYS A 773 25.88 -10.85 47.35
C LYS A 773 27.19 -10.10 47.52
N ALA A 774 28.31 -10.81 47.72
CA ALA A 774 29.62 -10.19 47.86
C ALA A 774 30.03 -9.42 46.60
N ARG A 775 29.77 -9.96 45.41
CA ARG A 775 30.07 -9.29 44.13
C ARG A 775 29.28 -7.99 43.95
N LEU A 776 27.98 -8.01 44.22
CA LEU A 776 27.11 -6.84 44.03
C LEU A 776 27.29 -5.80 45.15
N ASP A 777 27.49 -6.23 46.39
CA ASP A 777 27.81 -5.33 47.51
C ASP A 777 29.17 -4.63 47.28
N MET A 778 30.17 -5.34 46.76
CA MET A 778 31.45 -4.73 46.37
C MET A 778 31.26 -3.65 45.29
N ALA A 779 30.35 -3.87 44.33
CA ALA A 779 30.02 -2.88 43.31
C ALA A 779 29.32 -1.63 43.90
N ILE A 780 28.43 -1.81 44.89
CA ILE A 780 27.84 -0.69 45.65
C ILE A 780 28.93 0.10 46.40
N LEU A 781 29.81 -0.59 47.13
CA LEU A 781 30.89 0.06 47.88
C LEU A 781 31.82 0.85 46.96
N SER A 782 32.17 0.31 45.79
CA SER A 782 32.96 1.02 44.80
C SER A 782 32.28 2.31 44.31
N GLN A 783 30.96 2.29 44.11
CA GLN A 783 30.21 3.48 43.75
C GLN A 783 30.16 4.50 44.90
N LEU A 784 29.95 4.06 46.15
CA LEU A 784 29.97 4.92 47.34
C LEU A 784 31.33 5.59 47.54
N ILE A 785 32.43 4.83 47.40
CA ILE A 785 33.80 5.37 47.42
C ILE A 785 33.98 6.42 46.32
N GLY A 786 33.51 6.15 45.09
CA GLY A 786 33.55 7.10 43.99
C GLY A 786 32.78 8.39 44.27
N MET A 787 31.65 8.33 44.97
CA MET A 787 30.88 9.52 45.36
C MET A 787 31.58 10.32 46.46
N GLU A 788 32.13 9.66 47.48
CA GLU A 788 32.85 10.35 48.55
C GLU A 788 34.16 10.95 48.05
N ASN A 789 34.88 10.30 47.13
CA ASN A 789 36.06 10.87 46.48
C ASN A 789 35.73 12.17 45.71
N LYS A 790 34.58 12.22 45.02
CA LYS A 790 34.11 13.46 44.38
C LYS A 790 33.75 14.54 45.39
N ASN A 791 33.24 14.17 46.57
CA ASN A 791 32.98 15.14 47.64
C ASN A 791 34.29 15.71 48.19
N VAL A 792 35.30 14.85 48.41
CA VAL A 792 36.64 15.28 48.83
C VAL A 792 37.25 16.22 47.80
N GLU A 793 37.22 15.89 46.50
CA GLU A 793 37.72 16.74 45.43
C GLU A 793 37.03 18.12 45.40
N LYS A 794 35.72 18.18 45.65
CA LYS A 794 34.98 19.45 45.78
C LYS A 794 35.44 20.28 46.98
N PHE A 795 35.67 19.64 48.13
CA PHE A 795 36.15 20.36 49.31
C PHE A 795 37.59 20.84 49.12
N GLU A 796 38.45 20.04 48.50
CA GLU A 796 39.84 20.41 48.18
C GLU A 796 39.92 21.54 47.15
N THR A 797 39.07 21.53 46.13
CA THR A 797 39.01 22.61 45.14
C THR A 797 38.51 23.90 45.77
N GLU A 798 37.47 23.86 46.61
CA GLU A 798 37.01 25.03 47.36
C GLU A 798 38.12 25.55 48.29
N LEU A 799 38.81 24.66 49.02
CA LEU A 799 39.95 25.04 49.86
C LEU A 799 41.09 25.68 49.06
N ARG A 800 41.38 25.17 47.85
CA ARG A 800 42.37 25.76 46.93
C ARG A 800 41.96 27.18 46.52
N THR A 801 40.69 27.39 46.14
CA THR A 801 40.19 28.74 45.81
C THR A 801 40.24 29.70 46.99
N LEU A 802 39.95 29.22 48.20
CA LEU A 802 40.05 30.04 49.42
C LEU A 802 41.51 30.37 49.76
N ALA A 803 42.46 29.50 49.41
CA ALA A 803 43.89 29.71 49.62
C ALA A 803 44.50 30.72 48.63
N GLU A 804 43.93 30.89 47.44
CA GLU A 804 44.37 31.87 46.43
C GLU A 804 44.03 33.33 46.80
N LEU A 805 43.15 33.55 47.78
CA LEU A 805 42.78 34.89 48.25
C LEU A 805 43.92 35.51 49.10
N PRO A 806 44.44 36.71 48.76
CA PRO A 806 45.55 37.32 49.47
C PRO A 806 45.12 37.77 50.88
N GLY A 807 45.68 37.11 51.89
CA GLY A 807 45.40 37.39 53.30
C GLY A 807 44.07 36.79 53.75
N ALA A 808 44.08 35.54 54.21
CA ALA A 808 42.89 34.85 54.70
C ALA A 808 42.15 35.69 55.77
N PRO A 809 41.02 36.32 55.43
CA PRO A 809 40.20 37.08 56.37
C PRO A 809 39.84 36.18 57.55
N SER A 810 39.84 36.73 58.76
CA SER A 810 39.48 35.97 59.96
C SER A 810 38.07 35.36 59.88
N GLU A 811 37.20 35.98 59.07
CA GLU A 811 35.82 35.57 58.77
C GLU A 811 35.74 34.27 57.95
N LEU A 812 36.78 33.92 57.19
CA LEU A 812 36.83 32.68 56.39
C LEU A 812 37.34 31.47 57.20
N LYS A 813 37.95 31.67 58.38
CA LYS A 813 38.46 30.57 59.22
C LYS A 813 37.39 29.53 59.61
N PRO A 814 36.15 29.91 59.99
CA PRO A 814 35.09 28.94 60.27
C PRO A 814 34.72 28.09 59.06
N ARG A 815 34.73 28.67 57.85
CA ARG A 815 34.43 27.95 56.60
C ARG A 815 35.53 26.96 56.25
N ILE A 816 36.79 27.36 56.38
CA ILE A 816 37.95 26.47 56.17
C ILE A 816 37.89 25.29 57.13
N LYS A 817 37.62 25.53 58.43
CA LYS A 817 37.47 24.46 59.42
C LYS A 817 36.32 23.51 59.04
N TRP A 818 35.17 24.06 58.63
CA TRP A 818 34.03 23.26 58.18
C TRP A 818 34.37 22.36 56.98
N LEU A 819 35.11 22.88 55.99
CA LEU A 819 35.54 22.10 54.82
C LEU A 819 36.51 20.97 55.21
N LEU A 820 37.47 21.26 56.09
CA LEU A 820 38.39 20.26 56.61
C LEU A 820 37.67 19.15 57.39
N ASP A 821 36.73 19.52 58.28
CA ASP A 821 35.93 18.56 59.04
C ASP A 821 35.08 17.67 58.11
N LYS A 822 34.55 18.23 57.01
CA LYS A 822 33.79 17.48 55.99
C LYS A 822 34.67 16.58 55.13
N ALA A 823 35.85 17.04 54.72
CA ALA A 823 36.82 16.21 54.00
C ALA A 823 37.27 15.02 54.87
N MET A 824 37.60 15.27 56.14
CA MET A 824 37.98 14.21 57.08
C MET A 824 36.84 13.20 57.29
N SER A 825 35.60 13.67 57.45
CA SER A 825 34.43 12.79 57.57
C SER A 825 34.24 11.90 56.33
N SER A 826 34.51 12.45 55.13
CA SER A 826 34.40 11.72 53.87
C SER A 826 35.51 10.67 53.72
N HIS A 827 36.74 11.00 54.10
CA HIS A 827 37.84 10.04 54.16
C HIS A 827 37.60 8.89 55.15
N MET A 828 37.08 9.18 56.35
CA MET A 828 36.73 8.13 57.31
C MET A 828 35.68 7.16 56.77
N LYS A 829 34.76 7.63 55.92
CA LYS A 829 33.80 6.75 55.23
C LYS A 829 34.48 5.91 54.16
N ILE A 830 35.37 6.50 53.37
CA ILE A 830 36.14 5.78 52.34
C ILE A 830 36.94 4.63 52.98
N GLU A 831 37.67 4.90 54.06
CA GLU A 831 38.44 3.88 54.78
C GLU A 831 37.55 2.72 55.27
N LYS A 832 36.36 3.05 55.80
CA LYS A 832 35.36 2.03 56.19
C LYS A 832 34.88 1.20 55.00
N TYR A 833 34.56 1.84 53.88
CA TYR A 833 34.11 1.14 52.67
C TYR A 833 35.21 0.29 52.05
N GLU A 834 36.47 0.74 52.10
CA GLU A 834 37.64 -0.03 51.65
C GLU A 834 37.90 -1.25 52.53
N ALA A 835 37.78 -1.11 53.85
CA ALA A 835 37.87 -2.24 54.78
C ALA A 835 36.80 -3.30 54.48
N GLN A 836 35.54 -2.88 54.32
CA GLN A 836 34.42 -3.77 53.95
C GLN A 836 34.63 -4.41 52.57
N SER A 837 35.14 -3.65 51.60
CA SER A 837 35.50 -4.18 50.27
C SER A 837 36.59 -5.25 50.37
N GLY A 838 37.56 -5.07 51.27
CA GLY A 838 38.59 -6.06 51.58
C GLY A 838 38.04 -7.37 52.15
N GLU A 839 37.03 -7.29 53.03
CA GLU A 839 36.34 -8.48 53.56
C GLU A 839 35.55 -9.22 52.47
N LEU A 840 34.78 -8.51 51.66
CA LEU A 840 33.99 -9.11 50.58
C LEU A 840 34.86 -9.75 49.51
N LYS A 841 36.05 -9.19 49.22
CA LYS A 841 37.02 -9.80 48.30
C LYS A 841 37.51 -11.16 48.79
N LYS A 842 37.66 -11.36 50.10
CA LYS A 842 38.02 -12.67 50.67
C LYS A 842 36.92 -13.70 50.43
N VAL A 843 35.66 -13.30 50.62
CA VAL A 843 34.51 -14.19 50.33
C VAL A 843 34.51 -14.64 48.87
N LEU A 844 34.80 -13.73 47.93
CA LEU A 844 34.89 -14.04 46.50
C LEU A 844 36.10 -14.92 46.11
N THR A 845 37.17 -14.93 46.91
CA THR A 845 38.32 -15.83 46.69
C THR A 845 38.11 -17.20 47.31
N ASP A 846 37.34 -17.26 48.39
CA ASP A 846 37.18 -18.47 49.22
C ASP A 846 35.98 -19.34 48.78
N LYS A 847 34.96 -18.74 48.15
CA LYS A 847 33.70 -19.41 47.73
C LYS A 847 33.52 -19.35 46.20
N PHE A 848 32.81 -20.33 45.65
CA PHE A 848 32.61 -20.54 44.20
C PHE A 848 31.20 -20.20 43.74
#